data_AF-A0A5E4NTM7-F1
#
_entry.id   AF-A0A5E4NTM7-F1
#
_cell.length_a   1.000
_cell.length_b   1.000
_cell.length_c   1.000
_cell.angle_alpha   90.00
_cell.angle_beta   90.00
_cell.angle_gamma   90.00
#
_symmetry.space_group_name_H-M   'P 1'
#
loop_
_entity.id
_entity.type
_entity.pdbx_description
1 polymer ?
#
loop_
_entity_poly.entity_id
_entity_poly.type
_entity_poly.pdbx_seq_one_letter_code
_entity_poly.pdbx_strand_id
1 'polypeptide(L)'
;MADGIEPERLSDRLRDLILSGTDETEVLLERTQTRVVRFETAPVHERRHARPAEAARLRRGDGTGFDRLNWEAAARQQPGPGDVEIKVEAIGLNFRDVMFGLGLLPEEILEHGFAGPTLGLECAGRVERVGAAVKLFKPGDRVMAFAKSAFATHVTTPAAVVAPIPRDLAMETAATIPVAFLTAYHGLMICARLKPGEWVLIHGGAGGVGLAAIQIARWRGARVIATAGSPERRTLLASLGAEHVFDSRSGAFIEDVRSVTGEGVAVVLNSLAGEAMERSIGVLRPFGRFVELGKRDYVANTHIGLRPFRRNLSYFGVDLDQLLIDEPATSKLLMRSVMRLFASGDLAPLPYRAFDAAETGEAFRQMQASGHVGKLVVRPPRPADVCVRHRRAFQVAPDKMHVITGGFGGFGLETAKWLAAKGARNLMLIGRSGAASSEASEAVASLTAQGVRVRAEALDIADLPALTRLFARFGRDLPALGGIIHAAMVLDDSLVQNITGERMERVLRPKVAGADNLDQLTRGLKLDYFVMYSSATTLIGNPGQAAYVAANGYMEGLARRRRRAGLPALAIAWGAIEDVGVLARAEGTRDALLARAGIKGMLAQDALRLMGDALAAPAGDIDDAVVAIAPIKWGAARRHLKVLESSAYAKLSGQDEAAAETGDKIDVAALLAGSSPDEARKTISDLIVDEIARVLRLPREDVGRATPLAEIGLDSLMAVELALGLEQRFTLNAPLSTSASSFSVNELVDHIIGLATGALSEDQALKQAMVDRHLAGATVAEIDEEQVMEKVRTMKGVLH
;
A
#
# COMPACT_ATOMS: atom_id res chain seq x y z
N MET A 1 25.96 11.84 46.72
CA MET A 1 24.75 12.68 46.54
C MET A 1 24.73 13.09 45.08
N ALA A 2 23.85 12.51 44.26
CA ALA A 2 24.13 12.34 42.82
C ALA A 2 23.76 13.50 41.89
N ASP A 3 22.97 14.51 42.30
CA ASP A 3 22.53 15.56 41.36
C ASP A 3 22.68 17.01 41.84
N GLY A 4 23.40 17.25 42.94
CA GLY A 4 23.74 18.61 43.39
C GLY A 4 22.52 19.53 43.58
N ILE A 5 21.37 18.98 43.97
CA ILE A 5 20.17 19.74 44.35
C ILE A 5 20.30 20.01 45.85
N GLU A 6 20.19 21.28 46.25
CA GLU A 6 20.09 21.64 47.67
C GLU A 6 18.91 20.89 48.31
N PRO A 7 19.09 20.22 49.46
CA PRO A 7 18.06 19.38 50.07
C PRO A 7 16.71 20.08 50.25
N GLU A 8 16.73 21.36 50.61
CA GLU A 8 15.54 22.21 50.78
C GLU A 8 14.76 22.34 49.47
N ARG A 9 15.46 22.63 48.37
CA ARG A 9 14.84 22.75 47.04
C ARG A 9 14.32 21.41 46.53
N LEU A 10 14.99 20.30 46.83
CA LEU A 10 14.49 18.97 46.49
C LEU A 10 13.21 18.66 47.28
N SER A 11 13.20 18.99 48.57
CA SER A 11 12.04 18.81 49.45
C SER A 11 10.82 19.61 48.95
N ASP A 12 11.02 20.89 48.61
CA ASP A 12 9.94 21.73 48.07
C ASP A 12 9.39 21.16 46.76
N ARG A 13 10.26 20.74 45.84
CA ARG A 13 9.81 20.16 44.56
C ARG A 13 9.12 18.81 44.72
N LEU A 14 9.57 17.99 45.66
CA LEU A 14 8.91 16.72 45.98
C LEU A 14 7.53 16.98 46.57
N ARG A 15 7.41 17.92 47.51
CA ARG A 15 6.12 18.37 48.06
C ARG A 15 5.20 18.84 46.94
N ASP A 16 5.66 19.75 46.10
CA ASP A 16 4.86 20.32 45.01
C ASP A 16 4.42 19.23 44.02
N LEU A 17 5.29 18.26 43.71
CA LEU A 17 4.92 17.11 42.87
C LEU A 17 3.84 16.24 43.53
N ILE A 18 3.98 15.89 44.81
CA ILE A 18 2.99 15.09 45.55
C ILE A 18 1.64 15.83 45.61
N LEU A 19 1.66 17.14 45.85
CA LEU A 19 0.47 17.97 45.94
C LEU A 19 -0.17 18.30 44.59
N SER A 20 0.54 18.10 43.47
CA SER A 20 0.04 18.41 42.13
C SER A 20 -1.15 17.55 41.68
N GLY A 21 -1.31 16.36 42.27
CA GLY A 21 -2.35 15.39 41.85
C GLY A 21 -2.10 14.78 40.47
N THR A 22 -0.86 14.82 39.98
CA THR A 22 -0.45 14.22 38.70
C THR A 22 -0.85 12.74 38.58
N ASP A 23 -1.30 12.33 37.39
CA ASP A 23 -1.64 10.94 37.03
C ASP A 23 -0.43 10.12 36.57
N GLU A 24 0.72 10.77 36.41
CA GLU A 24 2.00 10.16 36.05
C GLU A 24 2.46 9.11 37.07
N THR A 25 2.70 7.90 36.59
CA THR A 25 3.16 6.78 37.42
C THR A 25 4.68 6.70 37.53
N GLU A 26 5.42 7.34 36.62
CA GLU A 26 6.89 7.38 36.60
C GLU A 26 7.38 8.80 36.35
N VAL A 27 8.03 9.38 37.37
CA VAL A 27 8.53 10.76 37.34
C VAL A 27 10.01 10.79 37.71
N LEU A 28 10.81 11.46 36.88
CA LEU A 28 12.22 11.74 37.13
C LEU A 28 12.39 13.21 37.52
N LEU A 29 12.81 13.45 38.77
CA LEU A 29 13.14 14.78 39.27
C LEU A 29 14.64 15.05 39.09
N GLU A 30 14.99 15.87 38.10
CA GLU A 30 16.37 16.34 37.87
C GLU A 30 16.56 17.76 38.45
N ARG A 31 17.79 18.30 38.51
CA ARG A 31 18.09 19.59 39.18
C ARG A 31 17.24 20.78 38.72
N THR A 32 16.96 20.89 37.42
CA THR A 32 16.25 22.04 36.82
C THR A 32 14.94 21.66 36.15
N GLN A 33 14.63 20.38 36.04
CA GLN A 33 13.49 19.89 35.28
C GLN A 33 12.85 18.68 35.94
N THR A 34 11.57 18.48 35.65
CA THR A 34 10.82 17.26 35.96
C THR A 34 10.54 16.59 34.62
N ARG A 35 10.93 15.32 34.48
CA ARG A 35 10.69 14.52 33.27
C ARG A 35 9.73 13.39 33.61
N VAL A 36 8.98 12.96 32.61
CA VAL A 36 8.04 11.84 32.69
C VAL A 36 8.37 10.84 31.58
N VAL A 37 7.98 9.59 31.77
CA VAL A 37 8.21 8.55 30.77
C VAL A 37 7.11 8.59 29.71
N ARG A 38 7.52 8.51 28.45
CA ARG A 38 6.62 8.39 27.29
C ARG A 38 7.15 7.33 26.35
N PHE A 39 6.28 6.40 25.98
CA PHE A 39 6.57 5.41 24.96
C PHE A 39 6.05 5.92 23.62
N GLU A 40 6.88 5.83 22.60
CA GLU A 40 6.54 6.20 21.23
C GLU A 40 7.04 5.12 20.29
N THR A 41 6.29 4.88 19.22
CA THR A 41 6.81 4.13 18.10
C THR A 41 7.80 5.03 17.38
N ALA A 42 9.08 4.80 17.65
CA ALA A 42 10.11 5.28 16.76
C ALA A 42 10.08 4.36 15.52
N PRO A 43 9.80 4.87 14.31
CA PRO A 43 10.25 4.17 13.13
C PRO A 43 11.77 4.09 13.26
N VAL A 44 12.33 2.89 13.48
CA VAL A 44 13.76 2.62 13.78
C VAL A 44 14.65 3.66 13.11
N HIS A 45 15.01 4.72 13.87
CA HIS A 45 15.69 5.94 13.40
C HIS A 45 15.58 6.24 11.89
N GLU A 46 14.35 6.46 11.40
CA GLU A 46 14.09 6.62 9.96
C GLU A 46 14.40 8.01 9.39
N ARG A 47 14.64 9.03 10.23
CA ARG A 47 14.66 10.43 9.79
C ARG A 47 16.04 10.99 9.38
N ARG A 48 17.17 10.40 9.79
CA ARG A 48 18.49 11.06 9.67
C ARG A 48 19.35 10.65 8.46
N HIS A 49 18.95 9.63 7.70
CA HIS A 49 19.71 9.16 6.51
C HIS A 49 18.89 9.06 5.22
N ALA A 50 17.78 9.80 5.16
CA ALA A 50 17.02 9.99 3.95
C ALA A 50 17.84 10.87 2.98
N ARG A 51 18.27 10.31 1.85
CA ARG A 51 18.80 11.11 0.74
C ARG A 51 17.67 11.31 -0.28
N PRO A 52 17.55 12.50 -0.90
CA PRO A 52 16.68 12.69 -2.06
C PRO A 52 16.89 11.58 -3.08
N ALA A 53 15.80 10.98 -3.55
CA ALA A 53 15.86 9.96 -4.57
C ALA A 53 16.33 10.59 -5.89
N GLU A 54 17.18 9.90 -6.64
CA GLU A 54 17.62 10.38 -7.95
C GLU A 54 16.44 10.42 -8.95
N ALA A 55 15.53 9.45 -8.82
CA ALA A 55 14.25 9.43 -9.49
C ALA A 55 13.19 8.77 -8.60
N ALA A 56 11.93 9.08 -8.88
CA ALA A 56 10.77 8.42 -8.31
C ALA A 56 9.80 7.93 -9.40
N ARG A 57 8.98 6.94 -9.05
CA ARG A 57 7.90 6.37 -9.87
C ARG A 57 6.70 6.01 -9.00
N LEU A 58 5.49 6.24 -9.50
CA LEU A 58 4.26 5.79 -8.87
C LEU A 58 4.13 4.27 -8.98
N ARG A 59 3.86 3.60 -7.86
CA ARG A 59 3.67 2.16 -7.77
C ARG A 59 2.39 1.84 -7.01
N ARG A 60 1.89 0.62 -7.21
CA ARG A 60 0.82 0.03 -6.40
C ARG A 60 1.49 -0.64 -5.20
N GLY A 61 1.28 -0.08 -4.01
CA GLY A 61 1.66 -0.68 -2.73
C GLY A 61 0.52 -1.49 -2.12
N ASP A 62 0.58 -1.67 -0.81
CA ASP A 62 -0.46 -2.34 -0.02
C ASP A 62 -1.65 -1.39 0.20
N GLY A 63 -2.89 -1.90 0.14
CA GLY A 63 -4.13 -1.13 0.34
C GLY A 63 -5.22 -1.38 -0.71
N THR A 64 -6.39 -0.75 -0.53
CA THR A 64 -7.55 -0.83 -1.44
C THR A 64 -7.67 0.39 -2.35
N GLY A 65 -8.35 0.22 -3.49
CA GLY A 65 -8.67 1.34 -4.39
C GLY A 65 -7.44 2.09 -4.90
N PHE A 66 -7.49 3.43 -4.84
CA PHE A 66 -6.38 4.32 -5.25
C PHE A 66 -5.47 4.75 -4.09
N ASP A 67 -5.81 4.44 -2.84
CA ASP A 67 -4.98 4.81 -1.68
C ASP A 67 -3.69 3.98 -1.61
N ARG A 68 -3.65 2.86 -2.34
CA ARG A 68 -2.44 2.06 -2.58
C ARG A 68 -1.44 2.70 -3.54
N LEU A 69 -1.77 3.81 -4.21
CA LEU A 69 -0.87 4.46 -5.18
C LEU A 69 0.16 5.34 -4.47
N ASN A 70 1.43 4.91 -4.46
CA ASN A 70 2.52 5.59 -3.75
C ASN A 70 3.70 5.93 -4.64
N TRP A 71 4.27 7.11 -4.46
CA TRP A 71 5.51 7.52 -5.13
C TRP A 71 6.71 6.91 -4.41
N GLU A 72 7.42 6.01 -5.09
CA GLU A 72 8.57 5.31 -4.55
C GLU A 72 9.84 5.68 -5.31
N ALA A 73 10.99 5.52 -4.65
CA ALA A 73 12.27 5.71 -5.30
C ALA A 73 12.45 4.73 -6.47
N ALA A 74 13.02 5.21 -7.57
CA ALA A 74 13.28 4.45 -8.77
C ALA A 74 14.71 4.69 -9.26
N ALA A 75 15.29 3.68 -9.91
CA ALA A 75 16.56 3.83 -10.61
C ALA A 75 16.32 4.51 -11.96
N ARG A 76 17.21 5.43 -12.34
CA ARG A 76 17.24 5.98 -13.71
C ARG A 76 17.77 4.93 -14.67
N GLN A 77 17.21 4.93 -15.88
CA GLN A 77 17.62 4.04 -16.95
C GLN A 77 18.52 4.80 -17.92
N GLN A 78 19.63 4.18 -18.33
CA GLN A 78 20.49 4.77 -19.35
C GLN A 78 19.85 4.55 -20.73
N PRO A 79 19.70 5.60 -21.57
CA PRO A 79 19.08 5.44 -22.87
C PRO A 79 19.90 4.50 -23.76
N GLY A 80 19.23 3.56 -24.44
CA GLY A 80 19.81 2.78 -25.52
C GLY A 80 20.13 3.66 -26.74
N PRO A 81 20.76 3.11 -27.80
CA PRO A 81 21.21 3.91 -28.94
C PRO A 81 20.12 4.76 -29.59
N GLY A 82 18.88 4.26 -29.67
CA GLY A 82 17.73 4.95 -30.28
C GLY A 82 16.79 5.65 -29.31
N ASP A 83 17.13 5.70 -28.03
CA ASP A 83 16.24 6.18 -26.96
C ASP A 83 16.63 7.57 -26.47
N VAL A 84 15.69 8.21 -25.79
CA VAL A 84 15.93 9.43 -25.02
C VAL A 84 15.46 9.23 -23.58
N GLU A 85 16.21 9.79 -22.63
CA GLU A 85 15.73 9.96 -21.27
C GLU A 85 15.11 11.35 -21.15
N ILE A 86 13.89 11.40 -20.63
CA ILE A 86 13.13 12.63 -20.42
C ILE A 86 12.96 12.82 -18.91
N LYS A 87 13.38 13.98 -18.40
CA LYS A 87 12.99 14.48 -17.09
C LYS A 87 11.55 15.00 -17.19
N VAL A 88 10.63 14.27 -16.57
CA VAL A 88 9.20 14.53 -16.68
C VAL A 88 8.83 15.71 -15.80
N GLU A 89 8.03 16.62 -16.35
CA GLU A 89 7.50 17.79 -15.64
C GLU A 89 5.96 17.75 -15.54
N ALA A 90 5.29 17.05 -16.46
CA ALA A 90 3.84 16.86 -16.45
C ALA A 90 3.42 15.53 -17.08
N ILE A 91 2.42 14.89 -16.49
CA ILE A 91 1.94 13.55 -16.88
C ILE A 91 0.46 13.64 -17.23
N GLY A 92 0.06 13.14 -18.40
CA GLY A 92 -1.35 13.05 -18.78
C GLY A 92 -1.99 11.79 -18.17
N LEU A 93 -2.99 11.95 -17.31
CA LEU A 93 -3.77 10.84 -16.79
C LEU A 93 -4.82 10.40 -17.81
N ASN A 94 -4.92 9.10 -18.07
CA ASN A 94 -5.87 8.51 -19.02
C ASN A 94 -6.76 7.45 -18.34
N PHE A 95 -7.93 7.18 -18.92
CA PHE A 95 -8.90 6.23 -18.34
C PHE A 95 -8.32 4.80 -18.20
N ARG A 96 -7.40 4.42 -19.09
CA ARG A 96 -6.61 3.18 -19.00
C ARG A 96 -5.86 3.09 -17.66
N ASP A 97 -5.27 4.19 -17.19
CA ASP A 97 -4.51 4.21 -15.94
C ASP A 97 -5.40 3.94 -14.74
N VAL A 98 -6.65 4.44 -14.76
CA VAL A 98 -7.65 4.19 -13.73
C VAL A 98 -8.05 2.72 -13.72
N MET A 99 -8.38 2.13 -14.88
CA MET A 99 -8.73 0.71 -14.96
C MET A 99 -7.57 -0.19 -14.52
N PHE A 100 -6.34 0.09 -14.97
CA PHE A 100 -5.16 -0.65 -14.53
C PHE A 100 -4.87 -0.43 -13.03
N GLY A 101 -5.03 0.80 -12.55
CA GLY A 101 -4.86 1.18 -11.15
C GLY A 101 -5.83 0.46 -10.20
N LEU A 102 -7.02 0.07 -10.67
CA LEU A 102 -7.99 -0.76 -9.94
C LEU A 102 -7.80 -2.27 -10.14
N GLY A 103 -6.94 -2.70 -11.06
CA GLY A 103 -6.75 -4.13 -11.38
C GLY A 103 -7.82 -4.71 -12.32
N LEU A 104 -8.54 -3.85 -13.04
CA LEU A 104 -9.61 -4.23 -13.98
C LEU A 104 -9.11 -4.55 -15.39
N LEU A 105 -7.83 -4.29 -15.67
CA LEU A 105 -7.17 -4.70 -16.90
C LEU A 105 -6.19 -5.82 -16.55
N PRO A 106 -6.47 -7.07 -16.96
CA PRO A 106 -5.53 -8.19 -16.86
C PRO A 106 -4.20 -7.83 -17.50
N GLU A 107 -3.09 -8.28 -16.90
CA GLU A 107 -1.75 -7.95 -17.39
C GLU A 107 -1.53 -8.50 -18.80
N GLU A 108 -2.08 -9.68 -19.10
CA GLU A 108 -1.98 -10.40 -20.37
C GLU A 108 -2.52 -9.56 -21.54
N ILE A 109 -3.58 -8.77 -21.31
CA ILE A 109 -4.18 -7.90 -22.34
C ILE A 109 -3.28 -6.70 -22.64
N LEU A 110 -2.42 -6.32 -21.70
CA LEU A 110 -1.54 -5.16 -21.81
C LEU A 110 -0.12 -5.54 -22.26
N GLU A 111 0.28 -6.80 -22.16
CA GLU A 111 1.64 -7.27 -22.51
C GLU A 111 2.05 -6.92 -23.94
N HIS A 112 1.09 -6.91 -24.87
CA HIS A 112 1.33 -6.63 -26.29
C HIS A 112 1.25 -5.13 -26.64
N GLY A 113 0.97 -4.24 -25.68
CA GLY A 113 0.90 -2.79 -25.89
C GLY A 113 2.20 -2.07 -25.51
N PHE A 114 2.47 -0.92 -26.14
CA PHE A 114 3.67 -0.10 -25.89
C PHE A 114 3.92 0.21 -24.40
N ALA A 115 2.88 0.55 -23.66
CA ALA A 115 3.00 0.87 -22.24
C ALA A 115 3.11 -0.37 -21.32
N GLY A 116 2.70 -1.55 -21.78
CA GLY A 116 2.68 -2.76 -20.96
C GLY A 116 1.78 -2.65 -19.72
N PRO A 117 1.88 -3.57 -18.76
CA PRO A 117 1.21 -3.46 -17.46
C PRO A 117 1.88 -2.40 -16.58
N THR A 118 1.83 -1.13 -16.99
CA THR A 118 2.37 0.00 -16.23
C THR A 118 1.42 1.20 -16.23
N LEU A 119 1.56 2.05 -15.21
CA LEU A 119 0.79 3.29 -15.07
C LEU A 119 1.43 4.41 -15.90
N GLY A 120 0.62 5.08 -16.71
CA GLY A 120 0.98 6.25 -17.49
C GLY A 120 1.34 5.91 -18.94
N LEU A 121 0.76 6.68 -19.85
CA LEU A 121 0.91 6.54 -21.30
C LEU A 121 1.64 7.72 -21.97
N GLU A 122 1.61 8.90 -21.35
CA GLU A 122 2.17 10.10 -21.95
C GLU A 122 2.73 11.07 -20.92
N CYS A 123 3.68 11.88 -21.35
CA CYS A 123 4.27 12.93 -20.53
C CYS A 123 4.75 14.11 -21.38
N ALA A 124 5.04 15.21 -20.70
CA ALA A 124 5.81 16.33 -21.20
C ALA A 124 6.94 16.66 -20.23
N GLY A 125 8.07 17.11 -20.77
CA GLY A 125 9.26 17.39 -19.98
C GLY A 125 10.44 17.84 -20.82
N ARG A 126 11.65 17.61 -20.31
CA ARG A 126 12.90 17.97 -20.98
C ARG A 126 13.76 16.76 -21.22
N VAL A 127 14.41 16.73 -22.38
CA VAL A 127 15.41 15.71 -22.67
C VAL A 127 16.58 15.89 -21.70
N GLU A 128 16.92 14.83 -20.97
CA GLU A 128 18.01 14.79 -20.00
C GLU A 128 19.24 14.13 -20.63
N ARG A 129 19.04 13.00 -21.32
CA ARG A 129 20.08 12.25 -22.04
C ARG A 129 19.56 11.74 -23.38
N VAL A 130 20.45 11.58 -24.35
CA VAL A 130 20.12 11.02 -25.67
C VAL A 130 21.03 9.84 -26.00
N GLY A 131 20.47 8.82 -26.64
CA GLY A 131 21.20 7.69 -27.17
C GLY A 131 22.11 8.08 -28.34
N ALA A 132 23.17 7.30 -28.57
CA ALA A 132 24.20 7.63 -29.57
C ALA A 132 23.70 7.71 -31.02
N ALA A 133 22.59 7.06 -31.36
CA ALA A 133 21.98 7.08 -32.69
C ALA A 133 20.91 8.18 -32.85
N VAL A 134 20.53 8.88 -31.76
CA VAL A 134 19.52 9.93 -31.78
C VAL A 134 20.16 11.24 -32.24
N LYS A 135 19.66 11.79 -33.37
CA LYS A 135 20.12 13.08 -33.93
C LYS A 135 19.10 14.20 -33.85
N LEU A 136 17.83 13.87 -33.58
CA LEU A 136 16.71 14.80 -33.64
C LEU A 136 16.52 15.63 -32.35
N PHE A 137 17.11 15.19 -31.24
CA PHE A 137 16.96 15.80 -29.93
C PHE A 137 18.32 15.96 -29.26
N LYS A 138 18.43 16.94 -28.37
CA LYS A 138 19.59 17.17 -27.50
C LYS A 138 19.13 17.43 -26.05
N PRO A 139 20.00 17.23 -25.05
CA PRO A 139 19.69 17.61 -23.67
C PRO A 139 19.21 19.06 -23.55
N GLY A 140 18.17 19.28 -22.75
CA GLY A 140 17.50 20.56 -22.55
C GLY A 140 16.29 20.81 -23.47
N ASP A 141 16.15 20.06 -24.58
CA ASP A 141 15.01 20.22 -25.49
C ASP A 141 13.69 19.91 -24.79
N ARG A 142 12.67 20.74 -25.06
CA ARG A 142 11.32 20.60 -24.51
C ARG A 142 10.51 19.66 -25.39
N VAL A 143 10.05 18.55 -24.82
CA VAL A 143 9.43 17.46 -25.56
C VAL A 143 8.18 16.95 -24.88
N MET A 144 7.27 16.42 -25.68
CA MET A 144 6.18 15.57 -25.24
C MET A 144 6.29 14.21 -25.90
N ALA A 145 5.83 13.17 -25.22
CA ALA A 145 6.08 11.81 -25.64
C ALA A 145 4.95 10.87 -25.24
N PHE A 146 4.81 9.80 -26.02
CA PHE A 146 4.31 8.55 -25.47
C PHE A 146 5.43 7.91 -24.67
N ALA A 147 5.11 7.54 -23.43
CA ALA A 147 6.08 6.97 -22.51
C ALA A 147 5.40 5.88 -21.70
N LYS A 148 6.01 4.70 -21.72
CA LYS A 148 5.67 3.65 -20.75
C LYS A 148 6.06 4.11 -19.35
N SER A 149 5.27 3.73 -18.35
CA SER A 149 5.52 4.11 -16.95
C SER A 149 5.65 5.62 -16.74
N ALA A 150 4.82 6.41 -17.44
CA ALA A 150 4.93 7.87 -17.45
C ALA A 150 4.74 8.53 -16.08
N PHE A 151 4.07 7.87 -15.12
CA PHE A 151 4.02 8.32 -13.72
C PHE A 151 5.37 8.15 -13.02
N ALA A 152 6.36 8.90 -13.49
CA ALA A 152 7.74 8.90 -13.03
C ALA A 152 8.32 10.31 -13.15
N THR A 153 9.37 10.58 -12.38
CA THR A 153 10.19 11.80 -12.52
C THR A 153 11.11 11.74 -13.74
N HIS A 154 11.49 10.54 -14.17
CA HIS A 154 12.35 10.29 -15.33
C HIS A 154 11.85 9.07 -16.09
N VAL A 155 11.77 9.17 -17.41
CA VAL A 155 11.37 8.07 -18.30
C VAL A 155 12.40 7.90 -19.40
N THR A 156 12.65 6.67 -19.83
CA THR A 156 13.44 6.39 -21.04
C THR A 156 12.49 5.79 -22.08
N THR A 157 12.43 6.41 -23.25
CA THR A 157 11.49 6.04 -24.32
C THR A 157 12.15 6.15 -25.71
N PRO A 158 11.74 5.37 -26.72
CA PRO A 158 12.28 5.49 -28.06
C PRO A 158 12.09 6.88 -28.65
N ALA A 159 13.11 7.44 -29.30
CA ALA A 159 13.02 8.77 -29.90
C ALA A 159 11.92 8.88 -30.99
N ALA A 160 11.45 7.75 -31.53
CA ALA A 160 10.39 7.69 -32.53
C ALA A 160 9.00 8.13 -32.02
N VAL A 161 8.76 8.03 -30.71
CA VAL A 161 7.48 8.39 -30.08
C VAL A 161 7.52 9.72 -29.32
N VAL A 162 8.56 10.50 -29.58
CA VAL A 162 8.82 11.81 -28.97
C VAL A 162 8.63 12.91 -30.01
N ALA A 163 8.00 14.01 -29.61
CA ALA A 163 7.80 15.18 -30.43
C ALA A 163 8.25 16.47 -29.70
N PRO A 164 8.81 17.46 -30.42
CA PRO A 164 9.08 18.75 -29.83
C PRO A 164 7.76 19.43 -29.44
N ILE A 165 7.76 20.15 -28.31
CA ILE A 165 6.60 20.94 -27.89
C ILE A 165 6.46 22.15 -28.84
N PRO A 166 5.31 22.35 -29.51
CA PRO A 166 5.07 23.52 -30.35
C PRO A 166 4.99 24.79 -29.49
N ARG A 167 5.61 25.90 -29.94
CA ARG A 167 5.50 27.23 -29.30
C ARG A 167 5.99 27.22 -27.83
N ASP A 168 5.78 28.31 -27.11
CA ASP A 168 6.06 28.41 -25.67
C ASP A 168 4.94 27.80 -24.79
N LEU A 169 4.32 26.69 -25.22
CA LEU A 169 3.27 26.01 -24.44
C LEU A 169 3.81 25.54 -23.09
N ALA A 170 3.07 25.69 -22.00
CA ALA A 170 3.44 25.11 -20.71
C ALA A 170 3.50 23.57 -20.77
N MET A 171 4.29 22.93 -19.89
CA MET A 171 4.47 21.47 -19.91
C MET A 171 3.16 20.73 -19.65
N GLU A 172 2.35 21.22 -18.73
CA GLU A 172 1.04 20.67 -18.41
C GLU A 172 0.11 20.74 -19.61
N THR A 173 0.17 21.84 -20.37
CA THR A 173 -0.59 22.00 -21.61
C THR A 173 -0.13 21.00 -22.67
N ALA A 174 1.17 20.83 -22.84
CA ALA A 174 1.74 19.86 -23.78
C ALA A 174 1.39 18.41 -23.41
N ALA A 175 1.34 18.06 -22.12
CA ALA A 175 0.96 16.73 -21.65
C ALA A 175 -0.50 16.35 -21.98
N THR A 176 -1.34 17.31 -22.39
CA THR A 176 -2.71 17.01 -22.82
C THR A 176 -2.82 16.44 -24.24
N ILE A 177 -1.75 16.59 -25.04
CA ILE A 177 -1.81 16.42 -26.50
C ILE A 177 -1.66 14.97 -26.97
N PRO A 178 -0.62 14.20 -26.58
CA PRO A 178 -0.24 12.98 -27.29
C PRO A 178 -1.36 11.94 -27.43
N VAL A 179 -1.88 11.39 -26.35
CA VAL A 179 -2.86 10.29 -26.39
C VAL A 179 -4.18 10.77 -26.99
N ALA A 180 -4.67 11.94 -26.57
CA ALA A 180 -6.00 12.40 -26.95
C ALA A 180 -6.11 12.69 -28.45
N PHE A 181 -5.16 13.47 -28.99
CA PHE A 181 -5.22 13.87 -30.39
C PHE A 181 -4.79 12.76 -31.34
N LEU A 182 -3.79 11.95 -31.00
CA LEU A 182 -3.43 10.81 -31.87
C LEU A 182 -4.56 9.78 -31.93
N THR A 183 -5.23 9.50 -30.80
CA THR A 183 -6.40 8.59 -30.79
C THR A 183 -7.53 9.12 -31.67
N ALA A 184 -7.91 10.39 -31.46
CA ALA A 184 -8.97 11.02 -32.24
C ALA A 184 -8.63 11.11 -33.73
N TYR A 185 -7.38 11.46 -34.09
CA TYR A 185 -6.97 11.57 -35.47
C TYR A 185 -6.90 10.21 -36.15
N HIS A 186 -6.36 9.19 -35.47
CA HIS A 186 -6.33 7.83 -36.01
C HIS A 186 -7.75 7.30 -36.25
N GLY A 187 -8.63 7.42 -35.26
CA GLY A 187 -10.02 6.98 -35.37
C GLY A 187 -10.78 7.69 -36.49
N LEU A 188 -10.73 9.02 -36.55
CA LEU A 188 -11.52 9.80 -37.51
C LEU A 188 -10.90 9.83 -38.92
N MET A 189 -9.59 10.03 -39.03
CA MET A 189 -8.94 10.27 -40.32
C MET A 189 -8.41 9.01 -40.99
N ILE A 190 -7.91 8.05 -40.23
CA ILE A 190 -7.31 6.83 -40.76
C ILE A 190 -8.35 5.71 -40.86
N CYS A 191 -9.01 5.39 -39.74
CA CYS A 191 -9.99 4.30 -39.70
C CYS A 191 -11.30 4.71 -40.39
N ALA A 192 -11.96 5.75 -39.89
CA ALA A 192 -13.23 6.20 -40.45
C ALA A 192 -13.04 6.93 -41.78
N ARG A 193 -11.91 7.58 -42.06
CA ARG A 193 -11.72 8.42 -43.27
C ARG A 193 -12.81 9.49 -43.40
N LEU A 194 -13.02 10.25 -42.33
CA LEU A 194 -14.06 11.27 -42.23
C LEU A 194 -13.98 12.30 -43.38
N LYS A 195 -15.13 12.58 -44.00
CA LYS A 195 -15.24 13.52 -45.13
C LYS A 195 -15.92 14.82 -44.71
N PRO A 196 -15.66 15.94 -45.42
CA PRO A 196 -16.40 17.17 -45.21
C PRO A 196 -17.91 16.95 -45.42
N GLY A 197 -18.72 17.62 -44.61
CA GLY A 197 -20.19 17.53 -44.62
C GLY A 197 -20.79 16.27 -44.00
N GLU A 198 -19.98 15.26 -43.64
CA GLU A 198 -20.49 14.09 -42.93
C GLU A 198 -20.85 14.41 -41.49
N TRP A 199 -21.97 13.84 -41.02
CA TRP A 199 -22.30 13.82 -39.60
C TRP A 199 -21.45 12.81 -38.85
N VAL A 200 -20.82 13.25 -37.76
CA VAL A 200 -20.13 12.41 -36.78
C VAL A 200 -20.77 12.55 -35.41
N LEU A 201 -21.07 11.42 -34.76
CA LEU A 201 -21.48 11.35 -33.36
C LEU A 201 -20.27 11.05 -32.49
N ILE A 202 -19.99 11.90 -31.50
CA ILE A 202 -18.87 11.78 -30.58
C ILE A 202 -19.42 11.58 -29.16
N HIS A 203 -19.26 10.37 -28.63
CA HIS A 203 -19.59 10.09 -27.24
C HIS A 203 -18.49 10.60 -26.29
N GLY A 204 -18.88 10.92 -25.06
CA GLY A 204 -17.94 11.44 -24.05
C GLY A 204 -17.31 12.77 -24.45
N GLY A 205 -18.07 13.66 -25.12
CA GLY A 205 -17.54 14.83 -25.82
C GLY A 205 -16.72 15.77 -24.94
N ALA A 206 -17.03 15.86 -23.64
CA ALA A 206 -16.33 16.71 -22.68
C ALA A 206 -15.01 16.14 -22.16
N GLY A 207 -14.71 14.86 -22.44
CA GLY A 207 -13.44 14.23 -22.10
C GLY A 207 -12.32 14.59 -23.08
N GLY A 208 -11.08 14.18 -22.78
CA GLY A 208 -9.91 14.56 -23.56
C GLY A 208 -9.97 14.16 -25.04
N VAL A 209 -10.31 12.89 -25.33
CA VAL A 209 -10.44 12.41 -26.73
C VAL A 209 -11.66 13.06 -27.41
N GLY A 210 -12.77 13.25 -26.70
CA GLY A 210 -13.98 13.89 -27.23
C GLY A 210 -13.70 15.31 -27.72
N LEU A 211 -13.05 16.13 -26.89
CA LEU A 211 -12.68 17.50 -27.27
C LEU A 211 -11.69 17.53 -28.45
N ALA A 212 -10.71 16.63 -28.48
CA ALA A 212 -9.78 16.51 -29.60
C ALA A 212 -10.51 16.10 -30.90
N ALA A 213 -11.46 15.16 -30.80
CA ALA A 213 -12.27 14.69 -31.91
C ALA A 213 -13.18 15.79 -32.50
N ILE A 214 -13.77 16.62 -31.65
CA ILE A 214 -14.57 17.78 -32.09
C ILE A 214 -13.70 18.74 -32.92
N GLN A 215 -12.50 19.07 -32.43
CA GLN A 215 -11.58 19.95 -33.17
C GLN A 215 -11.18 19.35 -34.52
N ILE A 216 -10.82 18.06 -34.57
CA ILE A 216 -10.40 17.38 -35.80
C ILE A 216 -11.56 17.26 -36.80
N ALA A 217 -12.77 16.93 -36.32
CA ALA A 217 -13.95 16.86 -37.16
C ALA A 217 -14.28 18.22 -37.79
N ARG A 218 -14.21 19.30 -37.00
CA ARG A 218 -14.42 20.67 -37.48
C ARG A 218 -13.36 21.11 -38.47
N TRP A 219 -12.09 20.86 -38.17
CA TRP A 219 -10.98 21.13 -39.10
C TRP A 219 -11.19 20.40 -40.43
N ARG A 220 -11.71 19.17 -40.39
CA ARG A 220 -12.03 18.38 -41.58
C ARG A 220 -13.28 18.88 -42.33
N GLY A 221 -14.06 19.80 -41.75
CA GLY A 221 -15.32 20.31 -42.30
C GLY A 221 -16.50 19.36 -42.11
N ALA A 222 -16.44 18.44 -41.15
CA ALA A 222 -17.55 17.55 -40.79
C ALA A 222 -18.53 18.24 -39.81
N ARG A 223 -19.76 17.73 -39.76
CA ARG A 223 -20.83 18.21 -38.89
C ARG A 223 -20.84 17.38 -37.61
N VAL A 224 -20.86 18.03 -36.46
CA VAL A 224 -20.56 17.36 -35.18
C VAL A 224 -21.80 17.27 -34.30
N ILE A 225 -22.10 16.07 -33.84
CA ILE A 225 -23.01 15.80 -32.72
C ILE A 225 -22.17 15.23 -31.58
N ALA A 226 -22.38 15.72 -30.36
CA ALA A 226 -21.68 15.21 -29.19
C ALA A 226 -22.66 14.77 -28.08
N THR A 227 -22.21 13.92 -27.15
CA THR A 227 -22.97 13.63 -25.93
C THR A 227 -22.20 13.99 -24.66
N ALA A 228 -22.92 14.51 -23.66
CA ALA A 228 -22.40 14.78 -22.32
C ALA A 228 -23.50 14.72 -21.25
N GLY A 229 -23.15 14.27 -20.05
CA GLY A 229 -24.13 13.98 -19.00
C GLY A 229 -24.60 15.18 -18.18
N SER A 230 -23.91 16.33 -18.20
CA SER A 230 -24.32 17.53 -17.43
C SER A 230 -24.72 18.70 -18.35
N PRO A 231 -25.70 19.55 -17.96
CA PRO A 231 -26.11 20.73 -18.74
C PRO A 231 -24.96 21.70 -19.06
N GLU A 232 -24.05 21.91 -18.12
CA GLU A 232 -22.90 22.82 -18.25
C GLU A 232 -21.93 22.30 -19.30
N ARG A 233 -21.64 20.99 -19.26
CA ARG A 233 -20.80 20.34 -20.27
C ARG A 233 -21.46 20.37 -21.65
N ARG A 234 -22.78 20.19 -21.73
CA ARG A 234 -23.49 20.28 -23.02
C ARG A 234 -23.37 21.69 -23.62
N THR A 235 -23.54 22.71 -22.79
CA THR A 235 -23.35 24.12 -23.19
C THR A 235 -21.93 24.40 -23.66
N LEU A 236 -20.94 23.88 -22.94
CA LEU A 236 -19.53 23.98 -23.32
C LEU A 236 -19.28 23.34 -24.70
N LEU A 237 -19.76 22.12 -24.94
CA LEU A 237 -19.54 21.42 -26.21
C LEU A 237 -20.17 22.14 -27.40
N ALA A 238 -21.35 22.74 -27.21
CA ALA A 238 -21.98 23.59 -28.22
C ALA A 238 -21.08 24.80 -28.56
N SER A 239 -20.51 25.46 -27.54
CA SER A 239 -19.59 26.59 -27.75
C SER A 239 -18.28 26.19 -28.45
N LEU A 240 -17.84 24.94 -28.30
CA LEU A 240 -16.66 24.39 -28.97
C LEU A 240 -16.94 23.88 -30.40
N GLY A 241 -18.19 23.98 -30.84
CA GLY A 241 -18.63 23.77 -32.21
C GLY A 241 -19.21 22.38 -32.50
N ALA A 242 -19.76 21.70 -31.49
CA ALA A 242 -20.78 20.70 -31.74
C ALA A 242 -22.09 21.39 -32.14
N GLU A 243 -22.65 21.05 -33.30
CA GLU A 243 -23.91 21.65 -33.79
C GLU A 243 -25.10 21.20 -32.93
N HIS A 244 -25.05 19.96 -32.43
CA HIS A 244 -26.04 19.43 -31.49
C HIS A 244 -25.34 18.68 -30.35
N VAL A 245 -25.89 18.80 -29.14
CA VAL A 245 -25.37 18.10 -27.97
C VAL A 245 -26.50 17.45 -27.18
N PHE A 246 -26.43 16.13 -27.03
CA PHE A 246 -27.46 15.32 -26.35
C PHE A 246 -26.96 14.79 -25.00
N ASP A 247 -27.89 14.33 -24.18
CA ASP A 247 -27.56 13.72 -22.89
C ASP A 247 -26.95 12.33 -23.10
N SER A 248 -25.75 12.11 -22.57
CA SER A 248 -25.06 10.81 -22.67
C SER A 248 -25.64 9.74 -21.75
N ARG A 249 -26.47 10.11 -20.77
CA ARG A 249 -27.10 9.19 -19.81
C ARG A 249 -28.55 8.85 -20.17
N SER A 250 -29.13 9.57 -21.13
CA SER A 250 -30.46 9.26 -21.65
C SER A 250 -30.41 8.07 -22.60
N GLY A 251 -31.37 7.16 -22.49
CA GLY A 251 -31.57 6.10 -23.48
C GLY A 251 -32.10 6.59 -24.83
N ALA A 252 -32.52 7.86 -24.93
CA ALA A 252 -33.19 8.45 -26.09
C ALA A 252 -32.26 9.10 -27.12
N PHE A 253 -30.93 8.98 -26.96
CA PHE A 253 -29.98 9.66 -27.85
C PHE A 253 -30.11 9.20 -29.32
N ILE A 254 -30.65 8.00 -29.58
CA ILE A 254 -30.86 7.50 -30.95
C ILE A 254 -31.92 8.33 -31.65
N GLU A 255 -33.07 8.54 -31.00
CA GLU A 255 -34.18 9.35 -31.49
C GLU A 255 -33.75 10.81 -31.65
N ASP A 256 -33.02 11.33 -30.67
CA ASP A 256 -32.48 12.69 -30.70
C ASP A 256 -31.57 12.90 -31.91
N VAL A 257 -30.63 11.98 -32.17
CA VAL A 257 -29.75 12.06 -33.34
C VAL A 257 -30.53 11.95 -34.65
N ARG A 258 -31.53 11.08 -34.73
CA ARG A 258 -32.36 10.95 -35.94
C ARG A 258 -33.22 12.19 -36.19
N SER A 259 -33.67 12.88 -35.14
CA SER A 259 -34.46 14.11 -35.28
C SER A 259 -33.71 15.21 -36.03
N VAL A 260 -32.38 15.27 -35.90
CA VAL A 260 -31.53 16.29 -36.55
C VAL A 260 -30.86 15.81 -37.85
N THR A 261 -30.64 14.50 -38.00
CA THR A 261 -29.95 13.94 -39.17
C THR A 261 -30.86 13.26 -40.19
N GLY A 262 -32.08 12.89 -39.81
CA GLY A 262 -32.98 12.03 -40.57
C GLY A 262 -32.54 10.56 -40.54
N GLU A 263 -31.57 10.19 -41.39
CA GLU A 263 -31.17 8.80 -41.60
C GLU A 263 -30.10 8.27 -40.63
N GLY A 264 -29.59 9.12 -39.74
CA GLY A 264 -28.49 8.83 -38.82
C GLY A 264 -27.14 9.41 -39.25
N VAL A 265 -26.07 8.99 -38.59
CA VAL A 265 -24.72 9.56 -38.77
C VAL A 265 -23.83 8.69 -39.65
N ALA A 266 -22.82 9.29 -40.29
CA ALA A 266 -21.86 8.58 -41.11
C ALA A 266 -20.74 7.93 -40.28
N VAL A 267 -20.41 8.51 -39.14
CA VAL A 267 -19.37 8.03 -38.23
C VAL A 267 -19.87 8.12 -36.79
N VAL A 268 -19.59 7.07 -36.01
CA VAL A 268 -19.71 7.11 -34.54
C VAL A 268 -18.30 6.92 -33.97
N LEU A 269 -17.87 7.84 -33.13
CA LEU A 269 -16.70 7.69 -32.27
C LEU A 269 -17.19 7.31 -30.87
N ASN A 270 -17.11 6.03 -30.53
CA ASN A 270 -17.69 5.47 -29.33
C ASN A 270 -16.68 5.41 -28.17
N SER A 271 -17.18 5.75 -26.98
CA SER A 271 -16.51 5.52 -25.70
C SER A 271 -17.46 4.97 -24.63
N LEU A 272 -18.72 4.70 -25.01
CA LEU A 272 -19.70 4.05 -24.15
C LEU A 272 -19.51 2.54 -24.21
N ALA A 273 -20.16 1.80 -23.31
CA ALA A 273 -19.97 0.37 -23.23
C ALA A 273 -21.27 -0.38 -22.91
N GLY A 274 -21.31 -1.68 -23.19
CA GLY A 274 -22.51 -2.52 -23.05
C GLY A 274 -23.65 -2.08 -23.97
N GLU A 275 -24.88 -2.08 -23.46
CA GLU A 275 -26.08 -1.79 -24.26
C GLU A 275 -26.03 -0.42 -24.98
N ALA A 276 -25.41 0.60 -24.38
CA ALA A 276 -25.26 1.90 -25.00
C ALA A 276 -24.34 1.84 -26.24
N MET A 277 -23.30 1.02 -26.22
CA MET A 277 -22.43 0.77 -27.37
C MET A 277 -23.20 0.07 -28.50
N GLU A 278 -23.95 -0.99 -28.17
CA GLU A 278 -24.77 -1.72 -29.16
C GLU A 278 -25.81 -0.82 -29.82
N ARG A 279 -26.52 -0.01 -29.01
CA ARG A 279 -27.49 0.97 -29.48
C ARG A 279 -26.87 2.01 -30.40
N SER A 280 -25.64 2.42 -30.14
CA SER A 280 -24.90 3.40 -30.95
C SER A 280 -24.65 2.91 -32.38
N ILE A 281 -24.51 1.59 -32.59
CA ILE A 281 -24.42 1.00 -33.95
C ILE A 281 -25.70 1.26 -34.74
N GLY A 282 -26.86 1.25 -34.08
CA GLY A 282 -28.18 1.51 -34.68
C GLY A 282 -28.39 2.95 -35.18
N VAL A 283 -27.51 3.87 -34.80
CA VAL A 283 -27.53 5.28 -35.22
C VAL A 283 -26.85 5.48 -36.58
N LEU A 284 -26.06 4.50 -37.04
CA LEU A 284 -25.35 4.62 -38.31
C LEU A 284 -26.30 4.55 -39.51
N ARG A 285 -26.09 5.47 -40.46
CA ARG A 285 -26.69 5.41 -41.80
C ARG A 285 -26.03 4.30 -42.64
N PRO A 286 -26.58 3.92 -43.81
CA PRO A 286 -25.90 2.96 -44.70
C PRO A 286 -24.47 3.40 -45.04
N PHE A 287 -23.54 2.45 -45.11
CA PHE A 287 -22.09 2.69 -45.27
C PHE A 287 -21.44 3.46 -44.10
N GLY A 288 -22.10 3.49 -42.94
CA GLY A 288 -21.58 4.10 -41.73
C GLY A 288 -20.37 3.37 -41.14
N ARG A 289 -19.53 4.10 -40.41
CA ARG A 289 -18.31 3.58 -39.77
C ARG A 289 -18.39 3.76 -38.25
N PHE A 290 -18.30 2.65 -37.53
CA PHE A 290 -18.22 2.64 -36.08
C PHE A 290 -16.75 2.57 -35.65
N VAL A 291 -16.31 3.50 -34.81
CA VAL A 291 -14.95 3.54 -34.26
C VAL A 291 -15.06 3.34 -32.75
N GLU A 292 -14.64 2.17 -32.28
CA GLU A 292 -14.65 1.81 -30.87
C GLU A 292 -13.32 2.18 -30.20
N LEU A 293 -13.41 2.90 -29.09
CA LEU A 293 -12.28 3.26 -28.24
C LEU A 293 -12.32 2.57 -26.87
N GLY A 294 -13.48 2.04 -26.48
CA GLY A 294 -13.72 1.43 -25.17
C GLY A 294 -13.04 0.08 -25.02
N LYS A 295 -12.15 -0.06 -24.03
CA LYS A 295 -11.51 -1.34 -23.72
C LYS A 295 -12.40 -2.32 -22.94
N ARG A 296 -13.46 -1.83 -22.29
CA ARG A 296 -14.32 -2.67 -21.42
C ARG A 296 -14.98 -3.81 -22.19
N ASP A 297 -15.63 -3.51 -23.31
CA ASP A 297 -16.30 -4.53 -24.12
C ASP A 297 -15.33 -5.48 -24.84
N TYR A 298 -14.09 -5.04 -25.13
CA TYR A 298 -13.03 -5.94 -25.61
C TYR A 298 -12.65 -6.96 -24.54
N VAL A 299 -12.43 -6.51 -23.31
CA VAL A 299 -12.08 -7.39 -22.19
C VAL A 299 -13.23 -8.34 -21.85
N ALA A 300 -14.47 -7.85 -21.87
CA ALA A 300 -15.67 -8.64 -21.60
C ALA A 300 -16.08 -9.56 -22.76
N ASN A 301 -15.44 -9.44 -23.93
CA ASN A 301 -15.82 -10.15 -25.16
C ASN A 301 -17.32 -10.00 -25.46
N THR A 302 -17.82 -8.76 -25.39
CA THR A 302 -19.25 -8.47 -25.61
C THR A 302 -19.67 -8.85 -27.03
N HIS A 303 -20.81 -9.52 -27.17
CA HIS A 303 -21.31 -10.01 -28.46
C HIS A 303 -21.92 -8.87 -29.28
N ILE A 304 -21.48 -8.71 -30.53
CA ILE A 304 -22.04 -7.72 -31.45
C ILE A 304 -22.99 -8.41 -32.43
N GLY A 305 -24.23 -7.92 -32.52
CA GLY A 305 -25.20 -8.41 -33.49
C GLY A 305 -24.78 -8.08 -34.93
N LEU A 306 -24.78 -9.08 -35.83
CA LEU A 306 -24.37 -8.90 -37.24
C LEU A 306 -25.46 -8.28 -38.13
N ARG A 307 -26.72 -8.25 -37.69
CA ARG A 307 -27.85 -7.76 -38.50
C ARG A 307 -27.71 -6.32 -39.00
N PRO A 308 -27.19 -5.34 -38.22
CA PRO A 308 -26.94 -3.98 -38.70
C PRO A 308 -25.96 -3.90 -39.89
N PHE A 309 -25.00 -4.83 -39.98
CA PHE A 309 -23.95 -4.82 -41.01
C PHE A 309 -24.46 -5.10 -42.43
N ARG A 310 -25.69 -5.60 -42.58
CA ARG A 310 -26.38 -5.69 -43.89
C ARG A 310 -26.51 -4.33 -44.60
N ARG A 311 -26.35 -3.22 -43.87
CA ARG A 311 -26.33 -1.85 -44.42
C ARG A 311 -24.92 -1.40 -44.84
N ASN A 312 -24.01 -2.33 -45.09
CA ASN A 312 -22.59 -2.09 -45.41
C ASN A 312 -21.86 -1.30 -44.32
N LEU A 313 -22.18 -1.56 -43.05
CA LEU A 313 -21.48 -0.91 -41.94
C LEU A 313 -20.05 -1.45 -41.81
N SER A 314 -19.13 -0.62 -41.33
CA SER A 314 -17.78 -1.02 -40.93
C SER A 314 -17.59 -0.79 -39.44
N TYR A 315 -16.93 -1.72 -38.76
CA TYR A 315 -16.57 -1.60 -37.35
C TYR A 315 -15.06 -1.63 -37.21
N PHE A 316 -14.50 -0.63 -36.54
CA PHE A 316 -13.07 -0.48 -36.30
C PHE A 316 -12.83 -0.51 -34.80
N GLY A 317 -12.03 -1.48 -34.35
CA GLY A 317 -11.44 -1.40 -33.02
C GLY A 317 -10.14 -0.60 -33.05
N VAL A 318 -9.96 0.31 -32.10
CA VAL A 318 -8.80 1.20 -32.05
C VAL A 318 -8.05 1.01 -30.74
N ASP A 319 -6.79 0.56 -30.84
CA ASP A 319 -5.84 0.56 -29.73
C ASP A 319 -4.55 1.26 -30.15
N LEU A 320 -4.39 2.51 -29.70
CA LEU A 320 -3.19 3.29 -29.99
C LEU A 320 -1.93 2.67 -29.35
N ASP A 321 -2.08 1.94 -28.24
CA ASP A 321 -0.96 1.30 -27.52
C ASP A 321 -0.29 0.23 -28.38
N GLN A 322 -1.08 -0.56 -29.13
CA GLN A 322 -0.59 -1.58 -30.07
C GLN A 322 -0.05 -0.95 -31.37
N LEU A 323 -0.72 0.09 -31.90
CA LEU A 323 -0.28 0.78 -33.12
C LEU A 323 1.17 1.31 -33.02
N LEU A 324 1.60 1.71 -31.83
CA LEU A 324 2.96 2.20 -31.59
C LEU A 324 4.03 1.10 -31.74
N ILE A 325 3.68 -0.16 -31.46
CA ILE A 325 4.59 -1.30 -31.61
C ILE A 325 4.49 -1.88 -33.02
N ASP A 326 3.28 -2.23 -33.45
CA ASP A 326 3.09 -3.08 -34.63
C ASP A 326 3.15 -2.29 -35.94
N GLU A 327 2.83 -0.99 -35.89
CA GLU A 327 2.74 -0.12 -37.07
C GLU A 327 3.53 1.19 -36.89
N PRO A 328 4.86 1.12 -36.67
CA PRO A 328 5.68 2.28 -36.31
C PRO A 328 5.74 3.34 -37.41
N ALA A 329 5.63 2.94 -38.68
CA ALA A 329 5.56 3.87 -39.81
C ALA A 329 4.28 4.72 -39.78
N THR A 330 3.14 4.08 -39.50
CA THR A 330 1.83 4.73 -39.35
C THR A 330 1.83 5.66 -38.15
N SER A 331 2.36 5.22 -37.01
CA SER A 331 2.52 6.02 -35.80
C SER A 331 3.35 7.29 -36.02
N LYS A 332 4.44 7.18 -36.78
CA LYS A 332 5.28 8.34 -37.15
C LYS A 332 4.54 9.34 -38.04
N LEU A 333 3.76 8.86 -39.00
CA LEU A 333 2.92 9.68 -39.87
C LEU A 333 1.81 10.38 -39.08
N LEU A 334 1.18 9.66 -38.16
CA LEU A 334 0.14 10.15 -37.26
C LEU A 334 0.67 11.32 -36.41
N MET A 335 1.78 11.11 -35.70
CA MET A 335 2.43 12.14 -34.88
C MET A 335 2.78 13.38 -35.71
N ARG A 336 3.43 13.20 -36.87
CA ARG A 336 3.78 14.33 -37.75
C ARG A 336 2.58 15.11 -38.25
N SER A 337 1.49 14.43 -38.57
CA SER A 337 0.27 15.05 -39.08
C SER A 337 -0.38 15.93 -38.01
N VAL A 338 -0.56 15.38 -36.80
CA VAL A 338 -1.13 16.13 -35.68
C VAL A 338 -0.23 17.32 -35.30
N MET A 339 1.09 17.13 -35.24
CA MET A 339 2.02 18.21 -34.89
C MET A 339 2.02 19.36 -35.90
N ARG A 340 1.80 19.07 -37.20
CA ARG A 340 1.66 20.12 -38.22
C ARG A 340 0.42 20.99 -37.99
N LEU A 341 -0.67 20.39 -37.52
CA LEU A 341 -1.90 21.12 -37.21
C LEU A 341 -1.76 22.02 -35.97
N PHE A 342 -1.01 21.57 -34.97
CA PHE A 342 -0.63 22.45 -33.85
C PHE A 342 0.29 23.59 -34.29
N ALA A 343 1.26 23.31 -35.17
CA ALA A 343 2.19 24.34 -35.66
C ALA A 343 1.45 25.44 -36.44
N SER A 344 0.52 25.06 -37.32
CA SER A 344 -0.32 25.98 -38.10
C SER A 344 -1.40 26.68 -37.27
N GLY A 345 -1.73 26.17 -36.09
CA GLY A 345 -2.78 26.72 -35.22
C GLY A 345 -4.19 26.22 -35.53
N ASP A 346 -4.31 25.21 -36.40
CA ASP A 346 -5.57 24.53 -36.72
C ASP A 346 -6.12 23.72 -35.53
N LEU A 347 -5.24 23.28 -34.62
CA LEU A 347 -5.61 22.61 -33.37
C LEU A 347 -5.08 23.40 -32.16
N ALA A 348 -5.86 23.37 -31.09
CA ALA A 348 -5.55 23.97 -29.80
C ALA A 348 -5.44 22.90 -28.70
N PRO A 349 -4.53 23.05 -27.72
CA PRO A 349 -4.42 22.13 -26.59
C PRO A 349 -5.71 22.04 -25.77
N LEU A 350 -5.86 20.97 -24.99
CA LEU A 350 -7.08 20.75 -24.20
C LEU A 350 -7.06 21.57 -22.91
N PRO A 351 -8.25 21.98 -22.39
CA PRO A 351 -8.34 22.41 -21.00
C PRO A 351 -7.90 21.27 -20.08
N TYR A 352 -7.27 21.62 -18.97
CA TYR A 352 -6.83 20.64 -17.98
C TYR A 352 -7.01 21.12 -16.55
N ARG A 353 -7.10 20.16 -15.63
CA ARG A 353 -6.88 20.38 -14.20
C ARG A 353 -5.58 19.70 -13.80
N ALA A 354 -4.68 20.45 -13.18
CA ALA A 354 -3.41 19.94 -12.68
C ALA A 354 -3.50 19.57 -11.20
N PHE A 355 -2.78 18.51 -10.84
CA PHE A 355 -2.63 17.99 -9.49
C PHE A 355 -1.16 17.85 -9.17
N ASP A 356 -0.79 18.11 -7.92
CA ASP A 356 0.56 17.85 -7.45
C ASP A 356 0.72 16.37 -7.04
N ALA A 357 1.96 15.92 -6.85
CA ALA A 357 2.25 14.50 -6.61
C ALA A 357 1.50 13.91 -5.40
N ALA A 358 1.30 14.70 -4.34
CA ALA A 358 0.55 14.28 -3.14
C ALA A 358 -0.94 14.04 -3.43
N GLU A 359 -1.49 14.65 -4.47
CA GLU A 359 -2.90 14.57 -4.86
C GLU A 359 -3.15 13.52 -5.95
N THR A 360 -2.16 12.67 -6.25
CA THR A 360 -2.26 11.67 -7.33
C THR A 360 -3.48 10.78 -7.17
N GLY A 361 -3.77 10.28 -5.96
CA GLY A 361 -4.97 9.49 -5.70
C GLY A 361 -6.28 10.25 -5.94
N GLU A 362 -6.32 11.56 -5.68
CA GLU A 362 -7.48 12.41 -6.01
C GLU A 362 -7.67 12.55 -7.52
N ALA A 363 -6.59 12.74 -8.28
CA ALA A 363 -6.65 12.80 -9.74
C ALA A 363 -7.28 11.54 -10.34
N PHE A 364 -6.87 10.36 -9.85
CA PHE A 364 -7.44 9.07 -10.27
C PHE A 364 -8.93 8.95 -9.94
N ARG A 365 -9.34 9.31 -8.72
CA ARG A 365 -10.75 9.33 -8.30
C ARG A 365 -11.59 10.31 -9.13
N GLN A 366 -11.08 11.50 -9.41
CA GLN A 366 -11.81 12.47 -10.23
C GLN A 366 -12.00 11.97 -11.68
N MET A 367 -11.03 11.21 -12.20
CA MET A 367 -11.19 10.55 -13.49
C MET A 367 -12.21 9.42 -13.43
N GLN A 368 -12.19 8.57 -12.41
CA GLN A 368 -13.18 7.50 -12.17
C GLN A 368 -14.60 8.07 -12.16
N ALA A 369 -14.86 9.11 -11.35
CA ALA A 369 -16.17 9.75 -11.24
C ALA A 369 -16.61 10.48 -12.53
N SER A 370 -15.78 10.50 -13.58
CA SER A 370 -16.04 11.19 -14.85
C SER A 370 -16.43 12.67 -14.63
N GLY A 371 -15.86 13.28 -13.58
CA GLY A 371 -16.20 14.61 -13.07
C GLY A 371 -15.51 15.78 -13.78
N HIS A 372 -14.62 15.50 -14.73
CA HIS A 372 -13.70 16.47 -15.30
C HIS A 372 -14.08 16.92 -16.73
N VAL A 373 -13.52 18.05 -17.15
CA VAL A 373 -13.56 18.56 -18.53
C VAL A 373 -12.14 18.56 -19.07
N GLY A 374 -11.95 18.01 -20.27
CA GLY A 374 -10.64 17.89 -20.90
C GLY A 374 -9.76 16.84 -20.26
N LYS A 375 -8.54 17.23 -19.85
CA LYS A 375 -7.51 16.31 -19.36
C LYS A 375 -7.23 16.52 -17.87
N LEU A 376 -6.86 15.46 -17.15
CA LEU A 376 -6.24 15.59 -15.83
C LEU A 376 -4.72 15.43 -16.00
N VAL A 377 -3.96 16.30 -15.33
CA VAL A 377 -2.50 16.32 -15.41
C VAL A 377 -1.92 16.18 -14.01
N VAL A 378 -0.93 15.31 -13.84
CA VAL A 378 -0.22 15.14 -12.57
C VAL A 378 1.21 15.62 -12.71
N ARG A 379 1.67 16.46 -11.77
CA ARG A 379 3.07 16.85 -11.66
C ARG A 379 3.82 15.80 -10.83
N PRO A 380 4.94 15.26 -11.32
CA PRO A 380 5.72 14.31 -10.55
C PRO A 380 6.34 15.01 -9.32
N PRO A 381 6.68 14.25 -8.26
CA PRO A 381 7.25 14.82 -7.05
C PRO A 381 8.62 15.42 -7.34
N ARG A 382 9.03 16.42 -6.56
CA ARG A 382 10.42 16.88 -6.65
C ARG A 382 11.33 15.77 -6.10
N PRO A 383 12.56 15.61 -6.60
CA PRO A 383 13.51 14.63 -6.08
C PRO A 383 13.71 14.69 -4.55
N ALA A 384 13.55 15.87 -3.94
CA ALA A 384 13.62 16.05 -2.49
C ALA A 384 12.42 15.49 -1.71
N ASP A 385 11.25 15.37 -2.37
CA ASP A 385 10.00 14.94 -1.76
C ASP A 385 9.91 13.40 -1.65
N VAL A 386 10.74 12.66 -2.39
CA VAL A 386 10.88 11.20 -2.31
C VAL A 386 12.29 10.87 -1.85
N CYS A 387 12.43 10.15 -0.74
CA CYS A 387 13.74 9.83 -0.18
C CYS A 387 14.10 8.35 -0.34
N VAL A 388 15.32 8.09 -0.81
CA VAL A 388 15.93 6.75 -0.76
C VAL A 388 16.49 6.52 0.64
N ARG A 389 16.04 5.44 1.26
CA ARG A 389 16.51 4.98 2.57
C ARG A 389 17.70 4.06 2.35
N HIS A 390 18.91 4.51 2.65
CA HIS A 390 20.04 3.58 2.73
C HIS A 390 20.04 2.93 4.12
N ARG A 391 19.53 1.70 4.23
CA ARG A 391 19.84 0.86 5.39
C ARG A 391 21.32 0.51 5.31
N ARG A 392 22.14 1.10 6.18
CA ARG A 392 23.49 0.57 6.39
C ARG A 392 23.30 -0.82 6.97
N ALA A 393 23.89 -1.85 6.37
CA ALA A 393 23.79 -3.19 6.93
C ALA A 393 24.73 -3.28 8.15
N PHE A 394 24.28 -3.95 9.22
CA PHE A 394 25.17 -4.32 10.31
C PHE A 394 26.29 -5.20 9.76
N GLN A 395 27.54 -4.76 9.98
CA GLN A 395 28.75 -5.48 9.59
C GLN A 395 29.40 -6.05 10.84
N VAL A 396 29.72 -7.34 10.81
CA VAL A 396 30.42 -8.01 11.90
C VAL A 396 31.89 -8.22 11.52
N ALA A 397 32.81 -7.91 12.44
CA ALA A 397 34.23 -8.11 12.19
C ALA A 397 34.54 -9.63 12.14
N PRO A 398 35.04 -10.18 11.02
CA PRO A 398 35.25 -11.62 10.89
C PRO A 398 36.42 -12.12 11.76
N ASP A 399 37.43 -11.28 11.99
CA ASP A 399 38.68 -11.58 12.68
C ASP A 399 38.57 -11.50 14.21
N LYS A 400 37.58 -10.79 14.74
CA LYS A 400 37.36 -10.64 16.18
C LYS A 400 36.54 -11.78 16.79
N MET A 401 36.65 -11.96 18.10
CA MET A 401 35.82 -12.87 18.88
C MET A 401 34.48 -12.22 19.22
N HIS A 402 33.37 -12.96 19.06
CA HIS A 402 32.04 -12.53 19.49
C HIS A 402 31.51 -13.48 20.56
N VAL A 403 31.18 -12.93 21.73
CA VAL A 403 30.76 -13.70 22.91
C VAL A 403 29.24 -13.69 23.03
N ILE A 404 28.64 -14.87 23.16
CA ILE A 404 27.20 -15.05 23.40
C ILE A 404 27.01 -15.81 24.71
N THR A 405 26.51 -15.13 25.74
CA THR A 405 26.14 -15.80 27.00
C THR A 405 24.74 -16.39 26.89
N GLY A 406 24.51 -17.60 27.39
CA GLY A 406 23.27 -18.32 27.11
C GLY A 406 23.19 -18.81 25.66
N GLY A 407 24.34 -18.97 24.99
CA GLY A 407 24.42 -19.22 23.55
C GLY A 407 24.20 -20.67 23.10
N PHE A 408 23.99 -21.61 24.04
CA PHE A 408 23.87 -23.04 23.73
C PHE A 408 22.46 -23.52 23.35
N GLY A 409 21.43 -22.67 23.43
CA GLY A 409 20.07 -23.04 23.06
C GLY A 409 19.13 -21.85 22.90
N GLY A 410 17.92 -22.12 22.37
CA GLY A 410 16.88 -21.12 22.14
C GLY A 410 17.34 -19.90 21.34
N PHE A 411 16.89 -18.72 21.74
CA PHE A 411 17.18 -17.47 21.01
C PHE A 411 18.67 -17.06 21.04
N GLY A 412 19.42 -17.48 22.06
CA GLY A 412 20.88 -17.25 22.12
C GLY A 412 21.63 -18.02 21.03
N LEU A 413 21.22 -19.26 20.75
CA LEU A 413 21.78 -20.06 19.67
C LEU A 413 21.44 -19.51 18.29
N GLU A 414 20.18 -19.10 18.07
CA GLU A 414 19.79 -18.44 16.82
C GLU A 414 20.58 -17.16 16.57
N THR A 415 20.91 -16.42 17.64
CA THR A 415 21.79 -15.26 17.53
C THR A 415 23.21 -15.65 17.06
N ALA A 416 23.76 -16.75 17.55
CA ALA A 416 25.07 -17.25 17.13
C ALA A 416 25.07 -17.65 15.64
N LYS A 417 24.02 -18.34 15.17
CA LYS A 417 23.81 -18.67 13.75
C LYS A 417 23.69 -17.40 12.89
N TRP A 418 22.93 -16.41 13.36
CA TRP A 418 22.78 -15.14 12.66
C TRP A 418 24.11 -14.37 12.56
N LEU A 419 24.92 -14.32 13.62
CA LEU A 419 26.25 -13.70 13.58
C LEU A 419 27.18 -14.41 12.60
N ALA A 420 27.17 -15.76 12.57
CA ALA A 420 27.91 -16.55 11.60
C ALA A 420 27.51 -16.19 10.16
N ALA A 421 26.21 -16.11 9.88
CA ALA A 421 25.66 -15.70 8.58
C ALA A 421 26.01 -14.25 8.22
N LYS A 422 26.17 -13.36 9.21
CA LYS A 422 26.65 -11.97 9.00
C LYS A 422 28.16 -11.86 8.77
N GLY A 423 28.92 -12.95 8.91
CA GLY A 423 30.34 -13.00 8.60
C GLY A 423 31.26 -13.29 9.78
N ALA A 424 30.74 -13.53 10.99
CA ALA A 424 31.57 -13.85 12.14
C ALA A 424 32.32 -15.17 11.89
N ARG A 425 33.61 -15.23 12.24
CA ARG A 425 34.43 -16.46 12.13
C ARG A 425 34.95 -16.98 13.45
N ASN A 426 34.86 -16.20 14.53
CA ASN A 426 35.24 -16.63 15.87
C ASN A 426 34.09 -16.35 16.84
N LEU A 427 33.47 -17.41 17.36
CA LEU A 427 32.36 -17.32 18.30
C LEU A 427 32.75 -17.99 19.63
N MET A 428 32.32 -17.40 20.73
CA MET A 428 32.42 -18.00 22.06
C MET A 428 31.04 -18.10 22.68
N LEU A 429 30.58 -19.33 22.90
CA LEU A 429 29.31 -19.62 23.57
C LEU A 429 29.60 -19.92 25.04
N ILE A 430 28.98 -19.16 25.94
CA ILE A 430 29.15 -19.29 27.38
C ILE A 430 27.84 -19.74 28.03
N GLY A 431 27.91 -20.74 28.91
CA GLY A 431 26.79 -21.17 29.74
C GLY A 431 27.27 -22.10 30.85
N ARG A 432 26.51 -22.21 31.94
CA ARG A 432 26.94 -22.95 33.15
C ARG A 432 27.35 -24.40 32.86
N SER A 433 26.65 -25.06 31.95
CA SER A 433 26.89 -26.47 31.59
C SER A 433 27.78 -26.65 30.35
N GLY A 434 28.22 -25.57 29.70
CA GLY A 434 28.93 -25.64 28.42
C GLY A 434 28.18 -26.45 27.35
N ALA A 435 28.92 -27.19 26.53
CA ALA A 435 28.36 -28.07 25.50
C ALA A 435 27.96 -29.47 26.00
N ALA A 436 27.62 -29.63 27.29
CA ALA A 436 27.39 -30.94 27.88
C ALA A 436 26.11 -31.66 27.40
N SER A 437 25.11 -30.94 26.87
CA SER A 437 23.91 -31.57 26.29
C SER A 437 24.13 -31.94 24.81
N SER A 438 23.35 -32.91 24.32
CA SER A 438 23.34 -33.27 22.89
C SER A 438 23.00 -32.06 22.01
N GLU A 439 21.94 -31.33 22.35
CA GLU A 439 21.52 -30.09 21.67
C GLU A 439 22.67 -29.07 21.60
N ALA A 440 23.40 -28.85 22.70
CA ALA A 440 24.50 -27.89 22.75
C ALA A 440 25.72 -28.36 21.95
N SER A 441 26.01 -29.66 21.95
CA SER A 441 27.08 -30.26 21.14
C SER A 441 26.77 -30.21 19.64
N GLU A 442 25.53 -30.53 19.25
CA GLU A 442 25.05 -30.44 17.86
C GLU A 442 25.08 -28.99 17.34
N ALA A 443 24.68 -28.04 18.19
CA ALA A 443 24.76 -26.62 17.89
C ALA A 443 26.20 -26.15 17.57
N VAL A 444 27.16 -26.56 18.40
CA VAL A 444 28.59 -26.27 18.18
C VAL A 444 29.09 -26.93 16.90
N ALA A 445 28.72 -28.18 16.64
CA ALA A 445 29.09 -28.90 15.43
C ALA A 445 28.53 -28.24 14.16
N SER A 446 27.26 -27.80 14.19
CA SER A 446 26.58 -27.12 13.07
C SER A 446 27.27 -25.80 12.69
N LEU A 447 27.63 -24.98 13.68
CA LEU A 447 28.37 -23.74 13.45
C LEU A 447 29.79 -24.00 12.94
N THR A 448 30.45 -25.04 13.47
CA THR A 448 31.80 -25.43 13.05
C THR A 448 31.81 -25.92 11.60
N ALA A 449 30.79 -26.67 11.18
CA ALA A 449 30.62 -27.11 9.79
C ALA A 449 30.48 -25.94 8.79
N GLN A 450 30.04 -24.77 9.25
CA GLN A 450 29.96 -23.53 8.46
C GLN A 450 31.30 -22.76 8.40
N GLY A 451 32.39 -23.36 8.91
CA GLY A 451 33.72 -22.74 8.92
C GLY A 451 33.94 -21.72 10.04
N VAL A 452 33.09 -21.73 11.07
CA VAL A 452 33.22 -20.86 12.25
C VAL A 452 34.04 -21.56 13.33
N ARG A 453 35.01 -20.86 13.92
CA ARG A 453 35.74 -21.35 15.10
C ARG A 453 34.90 -21.08 16.35
N VAL A 454 34.25 -22.12 16.85
CA VAL A 454 33.40 -22.04 18.04
C VAL A 454 34.17 -22.49 19.27
N ARG A 455 34.17 -21.66 20.33
CA ARG A 455 34.65 -22.01 21.66
C ARG A 455 33.46 -22.15 22.60
N ALA A 456 33.32 -23.33 23.21
CA ALA A 456 32.30 -23.62 24.19
C ALA A 456 32.90 -23.52 25.59
N GLU A 457 32.45 -22.57 26.41
CA GLU A 457 32.96 -22.36 27.78
C GLU A 457 31.87 -22.70 28.80
N ALA A 458 32.17 -23.64 29.70
CA ALA A 458 31.33 -24.01 30.84
C ALA A 458 31.62 -23.04 32.01
N LEU A 459 30.89 -21.93 32.08
CA LEU A 459 31.17 -20.85 33.02
C LEU A 459 29.89 -20.11 33.44
N ASP A 460 29.77 -19.81 34.74
CA ASP A 460 28.77 -18.88 35.27
C ASP A 460 29.28 -17.45 35.12
N ILE A 461 28.59 -16.63 34.34
CA ILE A 461 28.95 -15.23 34.11
C ILE A 461 28.83 -14.36 35.36
N ALA A 462 28.12 -14.82 36.39
CA ALA A 462 28.08 -14.16 37.68
C ALA A 462 29.32 -14.48 38.57
N ASP A 463 30.15 -15.46 38.18
CA ASP A 463 31.46 -15.72 38.81
C ASP A 463 32.52 -14.78 38.22
N LEU A 464 32.70 -13.63 38.87
CA LEU A 464 33.65 -12.60 38.44
C LEU A 464 35.09 -13.11 38.36
N PRO A 465 35.65 -13.84 39.36
CA PRO A 465 36.99 -14.42 39.25
C PRO A 465 37.18 -15.33 38.03
N ALA A 466 36.23 -16.22 37.74
CA ALA A 466 36.31 -17.09 36.57
C ALA A 466 36.23 -16.29 35.26
N LEU A 467 35.30 -15.34 35.18
CA LEU A 467 35.12 -14.49 34.01
C LEU A 467 36.34 -13.60 33.76
N THR A 468 36.97 -13.11 34.81
CA THR A 468 38.22 -12.31 34.73
C THR A 468 39.35 -13.11 34.11
N ARG A 469 39.54 -14.38 34.52
CA ARG A 469 40.56 -15.26 33.92
C ARG A 469 40.30 -15.52 32.44
N LEU A 470 39.04 -15.66 32.04
CA LEU A 470 38.66 -15.83 30.64
C LEU A 470 38.95 -14.56 29.83
N PHE A 471 38.52 -13.39 30.32
CA PHE A 471 38.66 -12.12 29.62
C PHE A 471 40.13 -11.68 29.46
N ALA A 472 41.00 -12.05 30.40
CA ALA A 472 42.45 -11.78 30.31
C ALA A 472 43.14 -12.47 29.12
N ARG A 473 42.49 -13.43 28.44
CA ARG A 473 43.02 -14.14 27.27
C ARG A 473 42.75 -13.43 25.94
N PHE A 474 41.79 -12.50 25.88
CA PHE A 474 41.49 -11.75 24.67
C PHE A 474 42.65 -10.83 24.26
N GLY A 475 43.04 -10.88 22.99
CA GLY A 475 44.20 -10.15 22.48
C GLY A 475 45.56 -10.78 22.81
N ARG A 476 45.58 -11.92 23.53
CA ARG A 476 46.79 -12.70 23.83
C ARG A 476 46.72 -14.07 23.17
N ASP A 477 45.88 -14.95 23.72
CA ASP A 477 45.69 -16.33 23.24
C ASP A 477 44.42 -16.47 22.39
N LEU A 478 43.50 -15.51 22.53
CA LEU A 478 42.26 -15.42 21.80
C LEU A 478 42.26 -14.16 20.92
N PRO A 479 41.53 -14.17 19.78
CA PRO A 479 41.28 -12.96 19.02
C PRO A 479 40.75 -11.81 19.88
N ALA A 480 41.00 -10.57 19.48
CA ALA A 480 40.46 -9.40 20.16
C ALA A 480 38.92 -9.48 20.24
N LEU A 481 38.35 -9.03 21.36
CA LEU A 481 36.91 -9.06 21.57
C LEU A 481 36.23 -7.99 20.70
N GLY A 482 35.31 -8.43 19.82
CA GLY A 482 34.55 -7.57 18.92
C GLY A 482 33.20 -7.17 19.49
N GLY A 483 32.45 -8.12 20.05
CA GLY A 483 31.16 -7.79 20.64
C GLY A 483 30.63 -8.84 21.60
N ILE A 484 29.63 -8.42 22.38
CA ILE A 484 28.96 -9.25 23.37
C ILE A 484 27.46 -9.25 23.09
N ILE A 485 26.85 -10.43 23.09
CA ILE A 485 25.41 -10.64 23.22
C ILE A 485 25.16 -11.32 24.57
N HIS A 486 24.48 -10.63 25.47
CA HIS A 486 24.09 -11.16 26.76
C HIS A 486 22.64 -11.68 26.74
N ALA A 487 22.50 -12.97 26.44
CA ALA A 487 21.21 -13.68 26.36
C ALA A 487 20.96 -14.64 27.54
N ALA A 488 21.84 -14.67 28.55
CA ALA A 488 21.68 -15.59 29.69
C ALA A 488 20.52 -15.15 30.58
N MET A 489 19.65 -16.10 30.94
CA MET A 489 18.48 -15.85 31.78
C MET A 489 18.06 -17.11 32.54
N VAL A 490 17.35 -16.89 33.65
CA VAL A 490 16.60 -17.90 34.39
C VAL A 490 15.23 -17.31 34.69
N LEU A 491 14.17 -18.11 34.52
CA LEU A 491 12.81 -17.75 34.93
C LEU A 491 12.44 -18.53 36.19
N ASP A 492 11.72 -17.87 37.08
CA ASP A 492 11.13 -18.45 38.28
C ASP A 492 9.87 -17.64 38.61
N ASP A 493 8.85 -17.78 37.74
CA ASP A 493 7.64 -16.98 37.81
C ASP A 493 6.89 -17.23 39.13
N SER A 494 6.60 -16.14 39.84
CA SER A 494 5.89 -16.14 41.11
C SER A 494 5.18 -14.81 41.37
N LEU A 495 3.97 -14.87 41.92
CA LEU A 495 3.27 -13.66 42.39
C LEU A 495 4.11 -12.98 43.47
N VAL A 496 4.04 -11.64 43.54
CA VAL A 496 4.88 -10.81 44.42
C VAL A 496 4.87 -11.29 45.88
N GLN A 497 3.70 -11.70 46.38
CA GLN A 497 3.51 -12.22 47.74
C GLN A 497 4.28 -13.53 48.04
N ASN A 498 4.71 -14.26 47.01
CA ASN A 498 5.37 -15.57 47.10
C ASN A 498 6.85 -15.52 46.69
N ILE A 499 7.40 -14.33 46.39
CA ILE A 499 8.80 -14.15 46.05
C ILE A 499 9.65 -14.21 47.33
N THR A 500 10.51 -15.22 47.43
CA THR A 500 11.54 -15.29 48.47
C THR A 500 12.85 -14.66 47.99
N GLY A 501 13.73 -14.29 48.92
CA GLY A 501 15.06 -13.75 48.59
C GLY A 501 15.87 -14.69 47.68
N GLU A 502 15.80 -16.00 47.89
CA GLU A 502 16.48 -17.00 47.06
C GLU A 502 15.95 -17.08 45.63
N ARG A 503 14.62 -17.01 45.45
CA ARG A 503 14.00 -17.00 44.12
C ARG A 503 14.33 -15.71 43.37
N MET A 504 14.32 -14.59 44.09
CA MET A 504 14.72 -13.30 43.53
C MET A 504 16.18 -13.32 43.09
N GLU A 505 17.11 -13.73 43.96
CA GLU A 505 18.54 -13.84 43.64
C GLU A 505 18.78 -14.74 42.43
N ARG A 506 18.10 -15.89 42.35
CA ARG A 506 18.21 -16.82 41.22
C ARG A 506 17.88 -16.19 39.87
N VAL A 507 16.86 -15.33 39.82
CA VAL A 507 16.40 -14.64 38.61
C VAL A 507 17.28 -13.42 38.30
N LEU A 508 17.66 -12.65 39.32
CA LEU A 508 18.48 -11.45 39.16
C LEU A 508 19.92 -11.81 38.76
N ARG A 509 20.53 -12.81 39.40
CA ARG A 509 21.96 -13.16 39.25
C ARG A 509 22.47 -13.19 37.80
N PRO A 510 21.89 -13.95 36.85
CA PRO A 510 22.44 -14.01 35.49
C PRO A 510 22.35 -12.68 34.73
N LYS A 511 21.31 -11.88 34.95
CA LYS A 511 21.06 -10.62 34.21
C LYS A 511 21.65 -9.38 34.89
N VAL A 512 21.70 -9.36 36.22
CA VAL A 512 22.22 -8.24 37.01
C VAL A 512 23.71 -8.41 37.23
N ALA A 513 24.12 -9.38 38.06
CA ALA A 513 25.52 -9.61 38.36
C ALA A 513 26.31 -10.00 37.10
N GLY A 514 25.73 -10.85 36.24
CA GLY A 514 26.34 -11.21 34.97
C GLY A 514 26.60 -10.01 34.04
N ALA A 515 25.60 -9.14 33.84
CA ALA A 515 25.78 -7.96 33.00
C ALA A 515 26.73 -6.92 33.60
N ASP A 516 26.71 -6.73 34.93
CA ASP A 516 27.64 -5.82 35.61
C ASP A 516 29.09 -6.32 35.50
N ASN A 517 29.33 -7.62 35.68
CA ASN A 517 30.65 -8.23 35.47
C ASN A 517 31.15 -8.01 34.03
N LEU A 518 30.28 -8.23 33.02
CA LEU A 518 30.62 -7.98 31.61
C LEU A 518 30.90 -6.50 31.35
N ASP A 519 30.15 -5.58 31.94
CA ASP A 519 30.41 -4.14 31.86
C ASP A 519 31.79 -3.79 32.43
N GLN A 520 32.06 -4.20 33.67
CA GLN A 520 33.32 -3.93 34.37
C GLN A 520 34.53 -4.42 33.56
N LEU A 521 34.49 -5.65 33.05
CA LEU A 521 35.61 -6.27 32.32
C LEU A 521 35.79 -5.73 30.89
N THR A 522 34.85 -4.95 30.36
CA THR A 522 34.88 -4.47 28.97
C THR A 522 35.03 -2.98 28.82
N ARG A 523 34.98 -2.20 29.91
CA ARG A 523 35.10 -0.72 29.86
C ARG A 523 36.39 -0.23 29.19
N GLY A 524 37.49 -0.98 29.33
CA GLY A 524 38.77 -0.69 28.68
C GLY A 524 38.96 -1.29 27.28
N LEU A 525 37.98 -2.01 26.76
CA LEU A 525 38.07 -2.73 25.48
C LEU A 525 37.31 -2.00 24.37
N LYS A 526 37.88 -1.98 23.17
CA LYS A 526 37.23 -1.41 21.99
C LYS A 526 36.26 -2.40 21.35
N LEU A 527 35.02 -2.39 21.85
CA LEU A 527 33.92 -3.18 21.29
C LEU A 527 33.23 -2.48 20.13
N ASP A 528 32.76 -3.28 19.17
CA ASP A 528 31.90 -2.86 18.06
C ASP A 528 30.43 -2.81 18.52
N TYR A 529 30.01 -3.72 19.42
CA TYR A 529 28.68 -3.74 20.01
C TYR A 529 28.65 -4.43 21.39
N PHE A 530 27.66 -4.06 22.21
CA PHE A 530 27.35 -4.69 23.50
C PHE A 530 25.82 -4.77 23.63
N VAL A 531 25.25 -5.94 23.43
CA VAL A 531 23.80 -6.13 23.40
C VAL A 531 23.35 -6.93 24.62
N MET A 532 22.26 -6.51 25.26
CA MET A 532 21.62 -7.22 26.36
C MET A 532 20.19 -7.55 25.99
N TYR A 533 19.79 -8.80 26.20
CA TYR A 533 18.42 -9.22 25.92
C TYR A 533 17.54 -8.93 27.13
N SER A 534 16.81 -7.81 27.04
CA SER A 534 15.70 -7.45 27.92
C SER A 534 14.41 -8.17 27.47
N SER A 535 13.26 -7.73 27.96
CA SER A 535 11.94 -8.29 27.66
C SER A 535 10.91 -7.18 27.55
N ALA A 536 9.97 -7.27 26.62
CA ALA A 536 8.84 -6.35 26.49
C ALA A 536 7.99 -6.28 27.78
N THR A 537 8.15 -7.24 28.69
CA THR A 537 7.50 -7.19 30.01
C THR A 537 8.01 -6.05 30.91
N THR A 538 9.15 -5.40 30.60
CA THR A 538 9.54 -4.14 31.27
C THR A 538 8.67 -2.97 30.87
N LEU A 539 8.09 -3.03 29.67
CA LEU A 539 7.12 -2.06 29.17
C LEU A 539 5.76 -2.35 29.80
N ILE A 540 5.16 -3.48 29.42
CA ILE A 540 3.74 -3.75 29.70
C ILE A 540 3.48 -4.48 31.03
N GLY A 541 4.52 -4.89 31.74
CA GLY A 541 4.40 -5.77 32.90
C GLY A 541 3.95 -7.19 32.53
N ASN A 542 4.11 -8.13 33.46
CA ASN A 542 3.49 -9.45 33.37
C ASN A 542 3.27 -10.01 34.78
N PRO A 543 2.02 -10.35 35.17
CA PRO A 543 1.75 -10.94 36.46
C PRO A 543 2.62 -12.18 36.71
N GLY A 544 3.24 -12.24 37.89
CA GLY A 544 4.15 -13.32 38.27
C GLY A 544 5.60 -13.13 37.84
N GLN A 545 5.96 -12.06 37.11
CA GLN A 545 7.32 -11.86 36.60
C GLN A 545 8.07 -10.69 37.23
N ALA A 546 7.71 -10.27 38.46
CA ALA A 546 8.28 -9.08 39.09
C ALA A 546 9.83 -9.13 39.19
N ALA A 547 10.40 -10.26 39.65
CA ALA A 547 11.87 -10.42 39.72
C ALA A 547 12.53 -10.38 38.32
N TYR A 548 11.86 -10.93 37.30
CA TYR A 548 12.36 -10.93 35.93
C TYR A 548 12.30 -9.53 35.30
N VAL A 549 11.22 -8.79 35.52
CA VAL A 549 11.07 -7.39 35.11
C VAL A 549 12.16 -6.52 35.77
N ALA A 550 12.40 -6.69 37.07
CA ALA A 550 13.48 -5.98 37.78
C ALA A 550 14.87 -6.29 37.19
N ALA A 551 15.16 -7.57 36.88
CA ALA A 551 16.42 -7.98 36.27
C ALA A 551 16.65 -7.31 34.90
N ASN A 552 15.60 -7.22 34.09
CA ASN A 552 15.63 -6.59 32.78
C ASN A 552 15.76 -5.06 32.87
N GLY A 553 15.03 -4.42 33.78
CA GLY A 553 15.14 -2.98 34.05
C GLY A 553 16.56 -2.57 34.47
N TYR A 554 17.27 -3.41 35.23
CA TYR A 554 18.68 -3.19 35.53
C TYR A 554 19.55 -3.12 34.26
N MET A 555 19.42 -4.08 33.35
CA MET A 555 20.19 -4.11 32.10
C MET A 555 19.88 -2.91 31.20
N GLU A 556 18.63 -2.47 31.17
CA GLU A 556 18.22 -1.25 30.47
C GLU A 556 18.86 0.00 31.07
N GLY A 557 18.94 0.09 32.40
CA GLY A 557 19.69 1.14 33.09
C GLY A 557 21.19 1.09 32.81
N LEU A 558 21.77 -0.12 32.80
CA LEU A 558 23.18 -0.36 32.46
C LEU A 558 23.48 0.05 31.01
N ALA A 559 22.58 -0.19 30.06
CA ALA A 559 22.75 0.23 28.67
C ALA A 559 22.87 1.75 28.56
N ARG A 560 21.94 2.49 29.20
CA ARG A 560 21.98 3.95 29.28
C ARG A 560 23.27 4.44 29.96
N ARG A 561 23.69 3.79 31.04
CA ARG A 561 24.93 4.10 31.78
C ARG A 561 26.18 3.94 30.90
N ARG A 562 26.25 2.88 30.09
CA ARG A 562 27.36 2.67 29.14
C ARG A 562 27.37 3.73 28.03
N ARG A 563 26.22 4.05 27.44
CA ARG A 563 26.13 5.11 26.43
C ARG A 563 26.55 6.48 26.95
N ARG A 564 26.17 6.83 28.19
CA ARG A 564 26.65 8.06 28.86
C ARG A 564 28.17 8.12 28.98
N ALA A 565 28.83 6.97 29.10
CA ALA A 565 30.29 6.88 29.14
C ALA A 565 30.94 6.78 27.74
N GLY A 566 30.17 6.98 26.66
CA GLY A 566 30.65 6.86 25.27
C GLY A 566 30.93 5.42 24.82
N LEU A 567 30.47 4.43 25.59
CA LEU A 567 30.67 3.00 25.28
C LEU A 567 29.45 2.44 24.53
N PRO A 568 29.64 1.47 23.61
CA PRO A 568 28.53 0.84 22.92
C PRO A 568 27.66 0.08 23.92
N ALA A 569 26.34 0.21 23.77
CA ALA A 569 25.34 -0.58 24.47
C ALA A 569 23.97 -0.51 23.79
N LEU A 570 23.26 -1.62 23.78
CA LEU A 570 21.87 -1.74 23.36
C LEU A 570 21.16 -2.81 24.21
N ALA A 571 20.15 -2.43 24.98
CA ALA A 571 19.22 -3.35 25.59
C ALA A 571 17.99 -3.48 24.67
N ILE A 572 17.64 -4.72 24.31
CA ILE A 572 16.48 -4.99 23.44
C ILE A 572 15.41 -5.66 24.27
N ALA A 573 14.28 -4.97 24.46
CA ALA A 573 13.09 -5.51 25.10
C ALA A 573 12.30 -6.35 24.09
N TRP A 574 12.58 -7.65 24.07
CA TRP A 574 12.00 -8.59 23.12
C TRP A 574 10.55 -8.93 23.45
N GLY A 575 9.69 -8.94 22.42
CA GLY A 575 8.37 -9.55 22.46
C GLY A 575 8.42 -11.08 22.49
N ALA A 576 7.25 -11.71 22.31
CA ALA A 576 7.15 -13.16 22.26
C ALA A 576 7.90 -13.73 21.03
N ILE A 577 8.91 -14.56 21.26
CA ILE A 577 9.60 -15.32 20.20
C ILE A 577 8.95 -16.71 20.13
N GLU A 578 8.32 -17.05 19.02
CA GLU A 578 7.39 -18.19 18.94
C GLU A 578 8.05 -19.50 18.52
N ASP A 579 9.11 -19.44 17.71
CA ASP A 579 9.74 -20.61 17.08
C ASP A 579 10.90 -21.19 17.88
N VAL A 580 11.45 -20.45 18.87
CA VAL A 580 12.57 -20.91 19.70
C VAL A 580 12.48 -20.42 21.15
N GLY A 581 13.17 -21.12 22.06
CA GLY A 581 13.38 -20.66 23.44
C GLY A 581 12.31 -21.13 24.42
N VAL A 582 11.89 -20.27 25.34
CA VAL A 582 10.99 -20.66 26.45
C VAL A 582 9.56 -20.88 25.97
N LEU A 583 9.08 -20.04 25.04
CA LEU A 583 7.70 -20.09 24.54
C LEU A 583 7.45 -21.30 23.64
N ALA A 584 8.37 -21.60 22.71
CA ALA A 584 8.31 -22.82 21.89
C ALA A 584 8.27 -24.14 22.68
N ARG A 585 8.67 -24.12 23.97
CA ARG A 585 8.63 -25.28 24.87
C ARG A 585 7.36 -25.37 25.73
N ALA A 586 6.44 -24.41 25.63
CA ALA A 586 5.20 -24.37 26.40
C ALA A 586 3.99 -24.51 25.46
N GLU A 587 3.39 -25.70 25.37
CA GLU A 587 2.29 -25.97 24.43
C GLU A 587 0.92 -25.39 24.86
N GLY A 588 0.22 -24.78 23.90
CA GLY A 588 -1.24 -24.87 23.73
C GLY A 588 -2.13 -23.78 24.32
N THR A 589 -1.92 -23.36 25.58
CA THR A 589 -2.88 -22.44 26.26
C THR A 589 -2.44 -20.97 26.30
N ARG A 590 -1.13 -20.70 26.24
CA ARG A 590 -0.56 -19.35 26.31
C ARG A 590 -0.70 -18.57 25.01
N ASP A 591 -0.61 -19.23 23.86
CA ASP A 591 -0.64 -18.56 22.55
C ASP A 591 -2.02 -17.95 22.25
N ALA A 592 -3.10 -18.64 22.61
CA ALA A 592 -4.47 -18.13 22.47
C ALA A 592 -4.74 -16.93 23.40
N LEU A 593 -4.12 -16.89 24.58
CA LEU A 593 -4.24 -15.80 25.55
C LEU A 593 -3.42 -14.57 25.12
N LEU A 594 -2.20 -14.77 24.61
CA LEU A 594 -1.34 -13.70 24.09
C LEU A 594 -1.96 -13.07 22.84
N ALA A 595 -2.49 -13.88 21.92
CA ALA A 595 -3.19 -13.41 20.74
C ALA A 595 -4.45 -12.58 21.10
N ARG A 596 -5.26 -13.06 22.06
CA ARG A 596 -6.41 -12.30 22.58
C ARG A 596 -6.00 -10.98 23.25
N ALA A 597 -4.86 -10.94 23.92
CA ALA A 597 -4.30 -9.75 24.54
C ALA A 597 -3.57 -8.82 23.54
N GLY A 598 -3.64 -9.08 22.23
CA GLY A 598 -3.02 -8.23 21.20
C GLY A 598 -1.50 -8.37 21.09
N ILE A 599 -0.89 -9.39 21.70
CA ILE A 599 0.55 -9.67 21.64
C ILE A 599 0.77 -10.78 20.61
N LYS A 600 1.46 -10.48 19.51
CA LYS A 600 1.76 -11.46 18.47
C LYS A 600 3.13 -12.11 18.71
N GLY A 601 3.26 -13.39 18.40
CA GLY A 601 4.55 -14.05 18.27
C GLY A 601 5.36 -13.50 17.10
N MET A 602 6.69 -13.58 17.21
CA MET A 602 7.63 -13.23 16.16
C MET A 602 8.63 -14.38 15.96
N LEU A 603 8.94 -14.67 14.71
CA LEU A 603 10.02 -15.60 14.37
C LEU A 603 11.38 -15.03 14.77
N ALA A 604 12.28 -15.89 15.26
CA ALA A 604 13.62 -15.47 15.68
C ALA A 604 14.41 -14.78 14.55
N GLN A 605 14.25 -15.23 13.31
CA GLN A 605 14.93 -14.62 12.17
C GLN A 605 14.50 -13.17 11.91
N ASP A 606 13.20 -12.88 12.05
CA ASP A 606 12.67 -11.52 11.92
C ASP A 606 13.14 -10.63 13.07
N ALA A 607 13.13 -11.16 14.29
CA ALA A 607 13.64 -10.48 15.47
C ALA A 607 15.13 -10.09 15.28
N LEU A 608 15.97 -11.04 14.84
CA LEU A 608 17.40 -10.83 14.61
C LEU A 608 17.67 -9.90 13.42
N ARG A 609 16.83 -9.92 12.38
CA ARG A 609 16.87 -8.93 11.28
C ARG A 609 16.64 -7.52 11.83
N LEU A 610 15.64 -7.32 12.67
CA LEU A 610 15.33 -6.02 13.29
C LEU A 610 16.42 -5.58 14.28
N MET A 611 17.05 -6.50 15.01
CA MET A 611 18.25 -6.18 15.79
C MET A 611 19.41 -5.72 14.90
N GLY A 612 19.60 -6.35 13.73
CA GLY A 612 20.58 -5.89 12.74
C GLY A 612 20.31 -4.46 12.27
N ASP A 613 19.05 -4.11 12.05
CA ASP A 613 18.65 -2.74 11.70
C ASP A 613 18.96 -1.77 12.86
N ALA A 614 18.64 -2.14 14.11
CA ALA A 614 18.91 -1.33 15.29
C ALA A 614 20.40 -1.13 15.57
N LEU A 615 21.23 -2.15 15.33
CA LEU A 615 22.69 -2.07 15.48
C LEU A 615 23.37 -1.24 14.39
N ALA A 616 22.78 -1.16 13.21
CA ALA A 616 23.33 -0.37 12.11
C ALA A 616 22.88 1.10 12.12
N ALA A 617 21.90 1.43 12.97
CA ALA A 617 21.49 2.80 13.22
C ALA A 617 22.65 3.60 13.84
N PRO A 618 22.79 4.90 13.54
CA PRO A 618 23.74 5.76 14.23
C PRO A 618 23.50 5.75 15.74
N ALA A 619 24.55 6.00 16.52
CA ALA A 619 24.40 6.28 17.93
C ALA A 619 23.43 7.47 18.11
N GLY A 620 22.22 7.17 18.59
CA GLY A 620 21.21 8.15 18.95
C GLY A 620 21.46 8.72 20.34
N ASP A 621 20.41 9.26 20.95
CA ASP A 621 20.47 9.79 22.30
C ASP A 621 20.70 8.65 23.33
N ILE A 622 20.96 9.02 24.59
CA ILE A 622 21.18 8.05 25.67
C ILE A 622 19.98 7.10 25.82
N ASP A 623 18.76 7.62 25.64
CA ASP A 623 17.52 6.85 25.80
C ASP A 623 17.31 5.83 24.66
N ASP A 624 17.93 6.04 23.49
CA ASP A 624 17.99 5.04 22.41
C ASP A 624 18.82 3.80 22.77
N ALA A 625 19.43 3.77 23.96
CA ALA A 625 20.10 2.57 24.49
C ALA A 625 19.13 1.42 24.76
N VAL A 626 17.83 1.71 24.79
CA VAL A 626 16.78 0.73 25.03
C VAL A 626 15.78 0.80 23.90
N VAL A 627 15.54 -0.33 23.25
CA VAL A 627 14.54 -0.44 22.18
C VAL A 627 13.63 -1.64 22.47
N ALA A 628 12.34 -1.49 22.25
CA ALA A 628 11.40 -2.60 22.29
C ALA A 628 11.17 -3.14 20.88
N ILE A 629 11.36 -4.44 20.69
CA ILE A 629 11.04 -5.14 19.44
C ILE A 629 9.98 -6.18 19.79
N ALA A 630 8.72 -5.73 19.74
CA ALA A 630 7.56 -6.52 20.11
C ALA A 630 6.38 -6.16 19.18
N PRO A 631 5.80 -7.11 18.43
CA PRO A 631 4.64 -6.85 17.62
C PRO A 631 3.40 -6.84 18.53
N ILE A 632 2.92 -5.62 18.84
CA ILE A 632 1.78 -5.39 19.73
C ILE A 632 0.70 -4.66 18.96
N LYS A 633 -0.52 -5.23 18.93
CA LYS A 633 -1.76 -4.55 18.53
C LYS A 633 -2.24 -3.72 19.73
N TRP A 634 -1.80 -2.46 19.82
CA TRP A 634 -2.00 -1.59 20.99
C TRP A 634 -3.47 -1.40 21.38
N GLY A 635 -4.38 -1.33 20.42
CA GLY A 635 -5.83 -1.23 20.65
C GLY A 635 -6.41 -2.48 21.32
N ALA A 636 -5.99 -3.67 20.89
CA ALA A 636 -6.40 -4.93 21.51
C ALA A 636 -5.75 -5.12 22.89
N ALA A 637 -4.46 -4.76 23.03
CA ALA A 637 -3.73 -4.83 24.28
C ALA A 637 -4.34 -3.93 25.36
N ARG A 638 -4.77 -2.71 25.00
CA ARG A 638 -5.43 -1.78 25.93
C ARG A 638 -6.71 -2.32 26.56
N ARG A 639 -7.48 -3.14 25.83
CA ARG A 639 -8.70 -3.77 26.38
C ARG A 639 -8.42 -4.75 27.51
N HIS A 640 -7.19 -5.26 27.60
CA HIS A 640 -6.80 -6.32 28.54
C HIS A 640 -5.76 -5.85 29.57
N LEU A 641 -4.99 -4.81 29.27
CA LEU A 641 -3.89 -4.31 30.10
C LEU A 641 -4.14 -2.87 30.54
N LYS A 642 -4.64 -2.71 31.77
CA LYS A 642 -4.93 -1.39 32.38
C LYS A 642 -3.72 -0.45 32.43
N VAL A 643 -2.50 -0.99 32.50
CA VAL A 643 -1.27 -0.16 32.50
C VAL A 643 -1.16 0.72 31.25
N LEU A 644 -1.75 0.28 30.13
CA LEU A 644 -1.74 1.01 28.85
C LEU A 644 -2.72 2.18 28.79
N GLU A 645 -3.57 2.35 29.82
CA GLU A 645 -4.45 3.52 29.98
C GLU A 645 -3.69 4.73 30.54
N SER A 646 -2.49 4.53 31.08
CA SER A 646 -1.68 5.62 31.64
C SER A 646 -1.14 6.58 30.57
N SER A 647 -0.90 7.83 30.97
CA SER A 647 -0.37 8.90 30.13
C SER A 647 0.97 8.56 29.46
N ALA A 648 1.73 7.61 30.01
CA ALA A 648 2.97 7.08 29.43
C ALA A 648 2.78 6.50 28.01
N TYR A 649 1.59 5.95 27.71
CA TYR A 649 1.27 5.28 26.44
C TYR A 649 0.44 6.14 25.49
N ALA A 650 0.20 7.41 25.82
CA ALA A 650 -0.70 8.28 25.05
C ALA A 650 -0.31 8.37 23.56
N LYS A 651 0.98 8.35 23.23
CA LYS A 651 1.48 8.42 21.84
C LYS A 651 1.32 7.13 21.04
N LEU A 652 1.00 5.99 21.68
CA LEU A 652 0.75 4.71 21.01
C LEU A 652 -0.73 4.51 20.65
N SER A 653 -1.61 5.47 21.00
CA SER A 653 -3.07 5.36 20.94
C SER A 653 -3.70 5.43 19.54
N GLY A 654 -3.13 6.22 18.63
CA GLY A 654 -3.75 6.56 17.34
C GLY A 654 -3.24 5.76 16.15
N GLN A 655 -2.44 4.72 16.36
CA GLN A 655 -1.77 4.00 15.25
C GLN A 655 -2.53 2.77 14.78
N ASP A 656 -3.32 2.13 15.62
CA ASP A 656 -4.17 1.02 15.18
C ASP A 656 -5.41 1.50 14.43
N GLU A 657 -5.89 2.75 14.59
CA GLU A 657 -6.97 3.26 13.74
C GLU A 657 -6.52 3.55 12.29
N ALA A 658 -5.22 3.79 12.08
CA ALA A 658 -4.62 4.00 10.76
C ALA A 658 -4.00 2.72 10.15
N ALA A 659 -3.74 1.68 10.96
CA ALA A 659 -3.13 0.41 10.53
C ALA A 659 -4.07 -0.81 10.63
N ALA A 660 -5.23 -0.70 11.30
CA ALA A 660 -6.21 -1.79 11.38
C ALA A 660 -6.97 -2.05 10.07
N GLU A 661 -6.76 -1.25 9.01
CA GLU A 661 -7.30 -1.58 7.68
C GLU A 661 -6.47 -2.63 6.93
N THR A 662 -5.36 -3.10 7.49
CA THR A 662 -4.55 -4.17 6.88
C THR A 662 -4.15 -5.22 7.91
N GLY A 663 -4.84 -6.38 7.92
CA GLY A 663 -4.15 -7.60 8.35
C GLY A 663 -4.93 -8.80 8.87
N ASP A 664 -6.24 -8.74 9.11
CA ASP A 664 -7.04 -9.96 9.33
C ASP A 664 -8.41 -9.77 8.67
N LYS A 665 -8.69 -10.56 7.63
CA LYS A 665 -10.03 -10.65 7.05
C LYS A 665 -10.99 -11.11 8.14
N ILE A 666 -12.14 -10.46 8.25
CA ILE A 666 -13.20 -10.86 9.17
C ILE A 666 -13.82 -12.14 8.62
N ASP A 667 -13.65 -13.23 9.36
CA ASP A 667 -14.37 -14.47 9.13
C ASP A 667 -15.83 -14.27 9.59
N VAL A 668 -16.70 -14.05 8.61
CA VAL A 668 -18.13 -13.83 8.83
C VAL A 668 -18.79 -15.06 9.45
N ALA A 669 -18.32 -16.28 9.15
CA ALA A 669 -18.86 -17.50 9.75
C ALA A 669 -18.47 -17.60 11.24
N ALA A 670 -17.22 -17.27 11.58
CA ALA A 670 -16.79 -17.20 12.98
C ALA A 670 -17.50 -16.07 13.76
N LEU A 671 -17.75 -14.93 13.13
CA LEU A 671 -18.50 -13.81 13.72
C LEU A 671 -19.95 -14.22 14.05
N LEU A 672 -20.61 -14.93 13.13
CA LEU A 672 -21.97 -15.45 13.33
C LEU A 672 -22.03 -16.53 14.44
N ALA A 673 -20.97 -17.32 14.61
CA ALA A 673 -20.90 -18.34 15.67
C ALA A 673 -20.61 -17.76 17.06
N GLY A 674 -19.95 -16.61 17.13
CA GLY A 674 -19.47 -15.99 18.38
C GLY A 674 -20.29 -14.81 18.90
N SER A 675 -21.35 -14.39 18.21
CA SER A 675 -22.18 -13.22 18.57
C SER A 675 -23.66 -13.48 18.27
N SER A 676 -24.57 -12.64 18.79
CA SER A 676 -25.97 -12.74 18.40
C SER A 676 -26.16 -12.38 16.92
N PRO A 677 -27.18 -12.93 16.22
CA PRO A 677 -27.41 -12.64 14.80
C PRO A 677 -27.56 -11.14 14.50
N ASP A 678 -28.19 -10.39 15.40
CA ASP A 678 -28.40 -8.94 15.25
C ASP A 678 -27.10 -8.16 15.42
N GLU A 679 -26.23 -8.54 16.35
CA GLU A 679 -24.92 -7.91 16.56
C GLU A 679 -23.96 -8.19 15.39
N ALA A 680 -23.97 -9.42 14.86
CA ALA A 680 -23.18 -9.79 13.69
C ALA A 680 -23.64 -9.02 12.44
N ARG A 681 -24.96 -8.97 12.17
CA ARG A 681 -25.53 -8.19 11.06
C ARG A 681 -25.21 -6.70 11.18
N LYS A 682 -25.30 -6.13 12.38
CA LYS A 682 -24.94 -4.73 12.62
C LYS A 682 -23.46 -4.46 12.34
N THR A 683 -22.57 -5.35 12.78
CA THR A 683 -21.13 -5.23 12.56
C THR A 683 -20.78 -5.28 11.07
N ILE A 684 -21.36 -6.22 10.33
CA ILE A 684 -21.17 -6.33 8.87
C ILE A 684 -21.74 -5.09 8.17
N SER A 685 -22.93 -4.63 8.56
CA SER A 685 -23.56 -3.42 8.03
C SER A 685 -22.70 -2.18 8.25
N ASP A 686 -22.15 -2.01 9.44
CA ASP A 686 -21.30 -0.87 9.78
C ASP A 686 -20.02 -0.85 8.92
N LEU A 687 -19.39 -2.01 8.71
CA LEU A 687 -18.21 -2.12 7.86
C LEU A 687 -18.49 -1.87 6.37
N ILE A 688 -19.64 -2.32 5.87
CA ILE A 688 -20.08 -2.02 4.50
C ILE A 688 -20.33 -0.53 4.36
N VAL A 689 -20.99 0.10 5.34
CA VAL A 689 -21.21 1.56 5.37
C VAL A 689 -19.89 2.32 5.37
N ASP A 690 -18.92 1.91 6.18
CA ASP A 690 -17.60 2.55 6.25
C ASP A 690 -16.86 2.44 4.90
N GLU A 691 -16.93 1.27 4.25
CA GLU A 691 -16.31 1.06 2.94
C GLU A 691 -17.00 1.87 1.83
N ILE A 692 -18.34 1.96 1.85
CA ILE A 692 -19.11 2.80 0.91
C ILE A 692 -18.79 4.29 1.14
N ALA A 693 -18.78 4.73 2.40
CA ALA A 693 -18.44 6.11 2.77
C ALA A 693 -17.02 6.46 2.29
N ARG A 694 -16.08 5.53 2.42
CA ARG A 694 -14.70 5.67 1.92
C ARG A 694 -14.64 5.80 0.40
N VAL A 695 -15.34 4.92 -0.33
CA VAL A 695 -15.35 4.91 -1.81
C VAL A 695 -16.06 6.15 -2.37
N LEU A 696 -17.20 6.55 -1.78
CA LEU A 696 -18.00 7.70 -2.23
C LEU A 696 -17.53 9.05 -1.64
N ARG A 697 -16.65 9.03 -0.63
CA ARG A 697 -16.24 10.20 0.17
C ARG A 697 -17.41 10.96 0.79
N LEU A 698 -18.40 10.21 1.26
CA LEU A 698 -19.52 10.75 2.00
C LEU A 698 -19.28 10.61 3.50
N PRO A 699 -19.76 11.54 4.34
CA PRO A 699 -19.90 11.30 5.77
C PRO A 699 -20.65 9.99 6.01
N ARG A 700 -20.26 9.25 7.05
CA ARG A 700 -20.83 7.92 7.35
C ARG A 700 -22.36 8.00 7.51
N GLU A 701 -22.83 9.11 8.07
CA GLU A 701 -24.24 9.45 8.29
C GLU A 701 -25.07 9.65 7.02
N ASP A 702 -24.42 9.97 5.89
CA ASP A 702 -25.10 10.21 4.60
C ASP A 702 -25.32 8.91 3.80
N VAL A 703 -24.77 7.78 4.26
CA VAL A 703 -24.94 6.47 3.62
C VAL A 703 -26.20 5.78 4.15
N GLY A 704 -27.29 5.93 3.41
CA GLY A 704 -28.56 5.28 3.72
C GLY A 704 -28.49 3.76 3.58
N ARG A 705 -28.90 3.02 4.62
CA ARG A 705 -28.80 1.54 4.64
C ARG A 705 -29.80 0.81 3.74
N ALA A 706 -30.92 1.45 3.42
CA ALA A 706 -32.00 0.90 2.60
C ALA A 706 -32.06 1.49 1.18
N THR A 707 -31.23 2.50 0.88
CA THR A 707 -31.22 3.16 -0.43
C THR A 707 -30.35 2.37 -1.40
N PRO A 708 -30.79 2.15 -2.66
CA PRO A 708 -29.96 1.52 -3.67
C PRO A 708 -28.67 2.31 -3.91
N LEU A 709 -27.53 1.62 -4.02
CA LEU A 709 -26.22 2.25 -4.11
C LEU A 709 -26.04 3.11 -5.38
N ALA A 710 -26.70 2.73 -6.48
CA ALA A 710 -26.73 3.54 -7.70
C ALA A 710 -27.38 4.93 -7.50
N GLU A 711 -28.34 5.06 -6.59
CA GLU A 711 -29.03 6.34 -6.32
C GLU A 711 -28.19 7.29 -5.48
N ILE A 712 -27.30 6.76 -4.63
CA ILE A 712 -26.33 7.57 -3.87
C ILE A 712 -25.02 7.82 -4.63
N GLY A 713 -24.97 7.45 -5.91
CA GLY A 713 -23.89 7.81 -6.83
C GLY A 713 -22.83 6.74 -7.08
N LEU A 714 -23.04 5.48 -6.67
CA LEU A 714 -22.13 4.38 -6.96
C LEU A 714 -22.23 3.99 -8.45
N ASP A 715 -21.17 4.24 -9.22
CA ASP A 715 -21.08 3.80 -10.62
C ASP A 715 -20.47 2.39 -10.76
N SER A 716 -20.45 1.85 -11.98
CA SER A 716 -19.94 0.50 -12.25
C SER A 716 -18.46 0.31 -11.90
N LEU A 717 -17.65 1.38 -11.85
CA LEU A 717 -16.23 1.28 -11.52
C LEU A 717 -16.01 1.34 -10.00
N MET A 718 -16.75 2.21 -9.33
CA MET A 718 -16.80 2.28 -7.87
C MET A 718 -17.40 1.01 -7.25
N ALA A 719 -18.35 0.36 -7.93
CA ALA A 719 -18.90 -0.92 -7.49
C ALA A 719 -17.84 -2.03 -7.46
N VAL A 720 -16.90 -2.02 -8.40
CA VAL A 720 -15.76 -2.96 -8.37
C VAL A 720 -14.78 -2.60 -7.27
N GLU A 721 -14.48 -1.32 -7.08
CA GLU A 721 -13.62 -0.86 -5.97
C GLU A 721 -14.22 -1.26 -4.61
N LEU A 722 -15.54 -1.11 -4.45
CA LEU A 722 -16.28 -1.58 -3.28
C LEU A 722 -16.19 -3.09 -3.12
N ALA A 723 -16.44 -3.87 -4.18
CA ALA A 723 -16.34 -5.33 -4.13
C ALA A 723 -14.94 -5.80 -3.70
N LEU A 724 -13.88 -5.25 -4.31
CA LEU A 724 -12.48 -5.56 -3.94
C LEU A 724 -12.16 -5.12 -2.50
N GLY A 725 -12.68 -3.97 -2.07
CA GLY A 725 -12.53 -3.50 -0.69
C GLY A 725 -13.19 -4.43 0.32
N LEU A 726 -14.42 -4.87 0.04
CA LEU A 726 -15.16 -5.82 0.87
C LEU A 726 -14.50 -7.21 0.87
N GLU A 727 -14.00 -7.70 -0.26
CA GLU A 727 -13.23 -8.96 -0.35
C GLU A 727 -11.91 -8.93 0.44
N GLN A 728 -11.31 -7.74 0.63
CA GLN A 728 -10.15 -7.57 1.50
C GLN A 728 -10.53 -7.47 2.99
N ARG A 729 -11.75 -7.03 3.30
CA ARG A 729 -12.26 -6.96 4.68
C ARG A 729 -12.89 -8.26 5.18
N PHE A 730 -13.47 -9.08 4.29
CA PHE A 730 -14.21 -10.29 4.66
C PHE A 730 -13.59 -11.55 4.04
N THR A 731 -13.65 -12.66 4.78
CA THR A 731 -13.37 -13.99 4.23
C THR A 731 -14.63 -14.52 3.56
N LEU A 732 -14.60 -14.61 2.23
CA LEU A 732 -15.73 -15.04 1.40
C LEU A 732 -15.37 -16.33 0.64
N ASN A 733 -16.33 -17.24 0.47
CA ASN A 733 -16.12 -18.48 -0.27
C ASN A 733 -16.24 -18.32 -1.80
N ALA A 734 -16.70 -17.16 -2.27
CA ALA A 734 -16.76 -16.79 -3.67
C ALA A 734 -16.54 -15.27 -3.85
N PRO A 735 -16.09 -14.82 -5.03
CA PRO A 735 -15.95 -13.40 -5.35
C PRO A 735 -17.29 -12.67 -5.26
N LEU A 736 -17.24 -11.38 -4.93
CA LEU A 736 -18.42 -10.53 -4.79
C LEU A 736 -18.77 -9.94 -6.18
N SER A 737 -19.98 -10.24 -6.67
CA SER A 737 -20.41 -9.88 -8.02
C SER A 737 -20.43 -8.36 -8.29
N THR A 738 -20.10 -7.93 -9.51
CA THR A 738 -20.14 -6.52 -9.95
C THR A 738 -21.56 -5.92 -9.99
N SER A 739 -22.60 -6.73 -9.75
CA SER A 739 -23.99 -6.31 -9.59
C SER A 739 -24.26 -5.55 -8.27
N ALA A 740 -23.25 -5.38 -7.42
CA ALA A 740 -23.31 -4.65 -6.15
C ALA A 740 -23.89 -3.23 -6.29
N SER A 741 -23.76 -2.59 -7.46
CA SER A 741 -24.36 -1.26 -7.71
C SER A 741 -25.90 -1.22 -7.60
N SER A 742 -26.56 -2.38 -7.73
CA SER A 742 -28.02 -2.49 -7.66
C SER A 742 -28.57 -2.81 -6.26
N PHE A 743 -27.69 -3.10 -5.30
CA PHE A 743 -28.05 -3.41 -3.92
C PHE A 743 -28.05 -2.15 -3.04
N SER A 744 -28.74 -2.23 -1.92
CA SER A 744 -28.60 -1.40 -0.72
C SER A 744 -27.59 -2.05 0.25
N VAL A 745 -27.22 -1.33 1.32
CA VAL A 745 -26.36 -1.89 2.38
C VAL A 745 -26.97 -3.15 2.98
N ASN A 746 -28.28 -3.15 3.25
CA ASN A 746 -28.96 -4.30 3.85
C ASN A 746 -28.90 -5.53 2.94
N GLU A 747 -29.12 -5.35 1.64
CA GLU A 747 -29.03 -6.44 0.65
C GLU A 747 -27.60 -6.97 0.51
N LEU A 748 -26.59 -6.09 0.60
CA LEU A 748 -25.18 -6.52 0.65
C LEU A 748 -24.83 -7.31 1.92
N VAL A 749 -25.38 -6.94 3.07
CA VAL A 749 -25.21 -7.71 4.32
C VAL A 749 -25.71 -9.14 4.12
N ASP A 750 -26.92 -9.28 3.59
CA ASP A 750 -27.54 -10.59 3.36
C ASP A 750 -26.76 -11.41 2.34
N HIS A 751 -26.28 -10.77 1.27
CA HIS A 751 -25.45 -11.41 0.26
C HIS A 751 -24.11 -11.90 0.83
N ILE A 752 -23.40 -11.08 1.61
CA ILE A 752 -22.13 -11.45 2.25
C ILE A 752 -22.31 -12.60 3.24
N ILE A 753 -23.39 -12.59 4.04
CA ILE A 753 -23.71 -13.69 4.95
C ILE A 753 -23.97 -14.99 4.17
N GLY A 754 -24.71 -14.92 3.07
CA GLY A 754 -24.97 -16.07 2.19
C GLY A 754 -23.70 -16.67 1.60
N LEU A 755 -22.80 -15.82 1.08
CA LEU A 755 -21.52 -16.25 0.50
C LEU A 755 -20.57 -16.87 1.54
N ALA A 756 -20.53 -16.30 2.76
CA ALA A 756 -19.65 -16.79 3.82
C ALA A 756 -20.11 -18.10 4.46
N THR A 757 -21.42 -18.34 4.53
CA THR A 757 -21.99 -19.55 5.15
C THR A 757 -22.15 -20.73 4.19
N GLY A 758 -21.95 -20.51 2.88
CA GLY A 758 -22.09 -21.55 1.86
C GLY A 758 -23.52 -22.06 1.67
N ALA A 759 -24.52 -21.35 2.22
CA ALA A 759 -25.91 -21.76 2.23
C ALA A 759 -26.63 -21.59 0.86
N LEU A 760 -26.05 -20.82 -0.07
CA LEU A 760 -26.64 -20.52 -1.38
C LEU A 760 -25.54 -20.44 -2.46
N SER A 761 -25.84 -20.92 -3.68
CA SER A 761 -25.05 -20.55 -4.87
C SER A 761 -25.30 -19.09 -5.26
N GLU A 762 -24.37 -18.44 -5.97
CA GLU A 762 -24.46 -17.02 -6.38
C GLU A 762 -25.83 -16.70 -7.03
N ASP A 763 -26.30 -17.59 -7.91
CA ASP A 763 -27.56 -17.45 -8.63
C ASP A 763 -28.80 -17.58 -7.72
N GLN A 764 -28.69 -18.28 -6.58
CA GLN A 764 -29.76 -18.43 -5.59
C GLN A 764 -29.78 -17.24 -4.61
N ALA A 765 -28.63 -16.71 -4.21
CA ALA A 765 -28.54 -15.52 -3.37
C ALA A 765 -29.04 -14.26 -4.12
N LEU A 766 -28.72 -14.15 -5.41
CA LEU A 766 -29.23 -13.08 -6.28
C LEU A 766 -30.76 -13.13 -6.41
N LYS A 767 -31.32 -14.33 -6.62
CA LYS A 767 -32.78 -14.55 -6.71
C LYS A 767 -33.49 -14.22 -5.40
N GLN A 768 -32.94 -14.62 -4.26
CA GLN A 768 -33.54 -14.34 -2.95
C GLN A 768 -33.58 -12.82 -2.68
N ALA A 769 -32.48 -12.11 -2.91
CA ALA A 769 -32.44 -10.65 -2.74
C ALA A 769 -33.39 -9.90 -3.70
N MET A 770 -33.54 -10.37 -4.94
CA MET A 770 -34.50 -9.80 -5.89
C MET A 770 -35.97 -10.12 -5.53
N VAL A 771 -36.23 -11.27 -4.91
CA VAL A 771 -37.55 -11.64 -4.39
C VAL A 771 -37.94 -10.74 -3.20
N ASP A 772 -37.00 -10.51 -2.29
CA ASP A 772 -37.22 -9.61 -1.13
C ASP A 772 -37.48 -8.16 -1.57
N ARG A 773 -36.93 -7.74 -2.73
CA ARG A 773 -37.20 -6.43 -3.37
C ARG A 773 -38.62 -6.28 -3.93
N HIS A 774 -39.35 -7.36 -4.17
CA HIS A 774 -40.68 -7.32 -4.80
C HIS A 774 -41.82 -7.87 -3.94
N LEU A 775 -41.49 -8.62 -2.89
CA LEU A 775 -42.47 -9.21 -1.99
C LEU A 775 -42.01 -8.93 -0.56
N ALA A 776 -42.62 -7.93 0.07
CA ALA A 776 -42.35 -7.56 1.46
C ALA A 776 -42.60 -8.75 2.41
N GLY A 777 -41.56 -9.56 2.65
CA GLY A 777 -41.47 -10.54 3.72
C GLY A 777 -42.35 -11.78 3.60
N ALA A 778 -42.42 -12.45 2.44
CA ALA A 778 -43.03 -13.78 2.35
C ALA A 778 -41.96 -14.88 2.27
N THR A 779 -41.95 -15.78 3.26
CA THR A 779 -41.10 -16.98 3.29
C THR A 779 -41.48 -17.98 2.20
N VAL A 780 -40.47 -18.64 1.62
CA VAL A 780 -40.52 -19.61 0.50
C VAL A 780 -41.48 -20.81 0.68
N ALA A 781 -42.12 -20.95 1.85
CA ALA A 781 -42.99 -22.08 2.17
C ALA A 781 -44.47 -21.93 1.72
N GLU A 782 -44.91 -20.76 1.26
CA GLU A 782 -46.32 -20.53 0.86
C GLU A 782 -46.44 -19.95 -0.55
N ILE A 783 -45.78 -20.58 -1.52
CA ILE A 783 -45.94 -20.21 -2.92
C ILE A 783 -46.46 -21.41 -3.70
N ASP A 784 -47.71 -21.29 -4.13
CA ASP A 784 -48.33 -22.21 -5.09
C ASP A 784 -47.58 -22.11 -6.43
N GLU A 785 -46.87 -23.19 -6.80
CA GLU A 785 -46.07 -23.27 -8.04
C GLU A 785 -46.90 -22.92 -9.29
N GLU A 786 -48.21 -23.10 -9.24
CA GLU A 786 -49.12 -22.81 -10.35
C GLU A 786 -49.28 -21.30 -10.61
N GLN A 787 -49.33 -20.47 -9.56
CA GLN A 787 -49.44 -19.00 -9.70
C GLN A 787 -48.15 -18.33 -10.19
N VAL A 788 -46.99 -18.88 -9.83
CA VAL A 788 -45.69 -18.38 -10.33
C VAL A 788 -45.51 -18.75 -11.79
N MET A 789 -45.87 -19.97 -12.18
CA MET A 789 -45.77 -20.40 -13.57
C MET A 789 -46.77 -19.66 -14.49
N GLU A 790 -47.93 -19.27 -13.97
CA GLU A 790 -48.89 -18.45 -14.71
C GLU A 790 -48.40 -17.01 -14.94
N LYS A 791 -47.76 -16.39 -13.93
CA LYS A 791 -47.10 -15.07 -14.05
C LYS A 791 -45.87 -15.09 -14.96
N VAL A 792 -45.08 -16.16 -14.92
CA VAL A 792 -43.93 -16.34 -15.83
C VAL A 792 -44.39 -16.55 -17.28
N ARG A 793 -45.54 -17.21 -17.50
CA ARG A 793 -46.15 -17.32 -18.84
C ARG A 793 -46.72 -15.99 -19.34
N THR A 794 -47.32 -15.17 -18.47
CA THR A 794 -47.79 -13.83 -18.87
C THR A 794 -46.64 -12.88 -19.18
N MET A 795 -45.49 -12.98 -18.47
CA MET A 795 -44.29 -12.20 -18.82
C MET A 795 -43.61 -12.65 -20.11
N LYS A 796 -43.65 -13.95 -20.46
CA LYS A 796 -43.16 -14.43 -21.77
C LYS A 796 -44.10 -14.09 -22.93
N GLY A 797 -45.39 -13.87 -22.68
CA GLY A 797 -46.38 -13.51 -23.71
C GLY A 797 -46.35 -12.05 -24.16
N VAL A 798 -45.61 -11.17 -23.49
CA VAL A 798 -45.44 -9.74 -23.85
C VAL A 798 -44.14 -9.49 -24.64
N LEU A 799 -43.36 -10.54 -24.92
CA LEU A 799 -42.19 -10.50 -25.79
C LEU A 799 -42.37 -11.44 -27.00
N HIS A 800 -43.34 -11.10 -27.85
CA HIS A 800 -43.32 -11.40 -29.28
C HIS A 800 -43.70 -10.17 -30.09
#